data_AF-A0A9W2YUV4-F1
#
_entry.id   AF-A0A9W2YUV4-F1
#
_cell.length_a   1.000
_cell.length_b   1.000
_cell.length_c   1.000
_cell.angle_alpha   90.00
_cell.angle_beta   90.00
_cell.angle_gamma   90.00
#
_symmetry.space_group_name_H-M   'P 1'
#
loop_
_entity.id
_entity.type
_entity.pdbx_description
1 polymer ?
#
loop_
_entity_poly.entity_id
_entity_poly.type
_entity_poly.pdbx_seq_one_letter_code
_entity_poly.pdbx_strand_id
1 'polypeptide(L)'
;MRKKTILKLATAILVTVLIWIVWFASTLDSEGDHLMLDSVANERVYPYILDNDRNIKYPAFHNLSYTELLKFDSKNLFVNKSVHLPENLKMLEIPTLNEGIKINNGSLNNDSLENIVQGLTFYNKTFYLNNKPFRIFSGSVHYFRIVPEYWKDRLLKLKACGLNTVETYVPWNLHEPSPGVFKFEGILNLRAFIQLAADLGLFVILRPGPYICSEMDFGGLPGWLLRDPNMKVRSNYPGYISAVNKYFSILLPYVHNLQFTEGGPIIMYQVENEINSYSGNIEHLKLITFLLKSLKVKELLVTSDHRFQDSYAHNKNIDFTKYALLTDNLKDFRDSSYQLINKLNRHFPYMVMELWTGWFDYWGQLKHSHSSPEVLEKTLNVILSMGGSFNLYMFIGGTNFGFTSGANNFSGVFNPMVTSYDYDAILTESGDVTAKYHVVRNSLLTFYKSIGIKGLPVIPKDTRKAHYGEVELTDMMEWDVFISLIPIAATDDKVNYMETYKDHNDHSNTLGYIVYSYLIGQDTHWNKMPGIQLTGEYKDRLTAILNSEIFYIQDDLKASKEDFFITYKWDEKFKKDHYEFMYDYLDDYYDVFNMQHWLLPFLHRVKNITAKMEKRGSKVTRRLDLMVENLGRVNFEYGTKENILNSQRKGLRGPVFRYIFGLMEDWNIRFLTFDLEQYKMLSKSMTWEKVVDVEQRRKESEESKQAPTLFRAYLTISGVPADTFLRLDGWTKGVVVINGFNLGRYWKIGPQRSLYVPAPILKSGINEIIVFEELKRGNSLLFTSTAVLD
;
A
#
# COMPACT_ATOMS: atom_id res chain seq x y z
N MET A 1 -50.54 -7.70 -26.74
CA MET A 1 -49.92 -7.21 -25.49
C MET A 1 -48.69 -6.31 -25.70
N ARG A 2 -47.79 -6.54 -26.68
CA ARG A 2 -46.55 -5.75 -26.83
C ARG A 2 -46.71 -4.27 -27.24
N LYS A 3 -47.79 -3.86 -27.91
CA LYS A 3 -48.02 -2.43 -28.28
C LYS A 3 -48.46 -1.54 -27.11
N LYS A 4 -49.21 -2.07 -26.12
CA LYS A 4 -49.63 -1.30 -24.93
C LYS A 4 -48.46 -1.05 -23.96
N THR A 5 -47.45 -1.93 -23.94
CA THR A 5 -46.24 -1.78 -23.11
C THR A 5 -45.30 -0.72 -23.67
N ILE A 6 -45.12 -0.68 -25.00
CA ILE A 6 -44.28 0.33 -25.67
C ILE A 6 -44.91 1.72 -25.55
N LEU A 7 -46.23 1.83 -25.65
CA LEU A 7 -46.92 3.12 -25.47
C LEU A 7 -46.79 3.61 -24.02
N LYS A 8 -46.93 2.74 -23.02
CA LYS A 8 -46.71 3.09 -21.60
C LYS A 8 -45.27 3.52 -21.31
N LEU A 9 -44.28 2.90 -21.95
CA LEU A 9 -42.87 3.27 -21.80
C LEU A 9 -42.56 4.64 -22.43
N ALA A 10 -43.11 4.89 -23.62
CA ALA A 10 -42.98 6.18 -24.30
C ALA A 10 -43.69 7.31 -23.54
N THR A 11 -44.87 7.06 -22.96
CA THR A 11 -45.57 8.04 -22.12
C THR A 11 -44.83 8.29 -20.81
N ALA A 12 -44.23 7.26 -20.19
CA ALA A 12 -43.42 7.43 -18.97
C ALA A 12 -42.18 8.29 -19.24
N ILE A 13 -41.47 8.05 -20.35
CA ILE A 13 -40.29 8.85 -20.74
C ILE A 13 -40.69 10.31 -21.02
N LEU A 14 -41.82 10.54 -21.69
CA LEU A 14 -42.32 11.91 -21.95
C LEU A 14 -42.70 12.64 -20.66
N VAL A 15 -43.31 11.95 -19.70
CA VAL A 15 -43.67 12.52 -18.39
C VAL A 15 -42.41 12.82 -17.56
N THR A 16 -41.38 11.97 -17.60
CA THR A 16 -40.10 12.23 -16.91
C THR A 16 -39.36 13.43 -17.50
N VAL A 17 -39.37 13.59 -18.82
CA VAL A 17 -38.78 14.76 -19.50
C VAL A 17 -39.55 16.04 -19.17
N LEU A 18 -40.88 16.00 -19.13
CA LEU A 18 -41.71 17.14 -18.72
C LEU A 18 -41.50 17.54 -17.25
N ILE A 19 -41.34 16.56 -16.34
CA ILE A 19 -41.01 16.82 -14.93
C ILE A 19 -39.61 17.46 -14.80
N TRP A 20 -38.65 17.02 -15.61
CA TRP A 20 -37.31 17.62 -15.67
C TRP A 20 -37.33 19.07 -16.18
N ILE A 21 -38.15 19.37 -17.20
CA ILE A 21 -38.30 20.72 -17.74
C ILE A 21 -39.00 21.65 -16.73
N VAL A 22 -40.03 21.17 -16.01
CA VAL A 22 -40.71 21.95 -14.98
C VAL A 22 -39.81 22.18 -13.75
N TRP A 23 -39.01 21.18 -13.36
CA TRP A 23 -38.03 21.32 -12.28
C TRP A 23 -36.93 22.32 -12.64
N PHE A 24 -36.39 22.24 -13.86
CA PHE A 24 -35.37 23.16 -14.37
C PHE A 24 -35.90 24.60 -14.53
N ALA A 25 -37.17 24.76 -14.90
CA ALA A 25 -37.83 26.06 -14.98
C ALA A 25 -38.11 26.65 -13.58
N SER A 26 -38.36 25.83 -12.55
CA SER A 26 -38.55 26.29 -11.17
C SER A 26 -37.26 26.66 -10.44
N THR A 27 -36.10 26.28 -10.96
CA THR A 27 -34.77 26.61 -10.41
C THR A 27 -34.14 27.87 -11.00
N LEU A 28 -34.78 28.49 -12.01
CA LEU A 28 -34.24 29.66 -12.72
C LEU A 28 -34.83 31.01 -12.26
N ASP A 29 -35.66 31.03 -11.21
CA ASP A 29 -36.27 32.27 -10.72
C ASP A 29 -36.24 32.35 -9.19
N SER A 30 -35.06 32.64 -8.62
CA SER A 30 -34.90 33.42 -7.38
C SER A 30 -33.41 33.54 -6.97
N GLU A 31 -32.72 34.56 -7.47
CA GLU A 31 -31.70 35.25 -6.67
C GLU A 31 -32.38 36.48 -6.05
N GLY A 32 -32.44 36.56 -4.72
CA GLY A 32 -32.94 37.75 -4.03
C GLY A 32 -33.30 37.53 -2.56
N ASP A 33 -32.43 38.05 -1.69
CA ASP A 33 -32.67 38.49 -0.32
C ASP A 33 -32.42 37.54 0.88
N HIS A 34 -31.44 37.99 1.67
CA HIS A 34 -31.16 37.63 3.05
C HIS A 34 -32.38 37.82 3.96
N LEU A 35 -32.62 36.87 4.87
CA LEU A 35 -33.13 37.12 6.22
C LEU A 35 -32.81 35.94 7.14
N MET A 36 -32.29 36.25 8.33
CA MET A 36 -32.10 35.32 9.45
C MET A 36 -33.43 34.75 9.94
N LEU A 37 -33.44 33.49 10.42
CA LEU A 37 -34.13 33.07 11.65
C LEU A 37 -33.87 31.60 12.03
N ASP A 38 -33.90 31.38 13.33
CA ASP A 38 -33.55 30.20 14.13
C ASP A 38 -34.42 28.93 13.98
N SER A 39 -33.78 27.80 14.33
CA SER A 39 -34.31 26.67 15.13
C SER A 39 -35.37 25.68 14.60
N VAL A 40 -34.99 24.39 14.70
CA VAL A 40 -35.77 23.21 15.19
C VAL A 40 -37.00 22.76 14.40
N ALA A 41 -36.94 21.54 13.82
CA ALA A 41 -37.80 20.40 14.21
C ALA A 41 -37.46 19.11 13.42
N ASN A 42 -37.53 17.99 14.16
CA ASN A 42 -37.41 16.60 13.70
C ASN A 42 -38.46 16.23 12.63
N GLU A 43 -38.14 15.26 11.75
CA GLU A 43 -38.79 13.94 11.73
C GLU A 43 -38.19 12.99 10.66
N ARG A 44 -38.01 11.72 11.06
CA ARG A 44 -37.54 10.59 10.27
C ARG A 44 -38.72 9.92 9.57
N VAL A 45 -38.61 9.57 8.29
CA VAL A 45 -39.41 8.47 7.69
C VAL A 45 -38.58 7.73 6.63
N TYR A 46 -38.47 6.40 6.77
CA TYR A 46 -37.95 5.46 5.77
C TYR A 46 -39.12 4.82 4.99
N PRO A 47 -38.95 4.41 3.72
CA PRO A 47 -39.86 3.45 3.11
C PRO A 47 -39.17 2.10 2.75
N TYR A 48 -39.81 1.00 3.14
CA TYR A 48 -39.65 -0.36 2.60
C TYR A 48 -41.03 -0.93 2.27
N ILE A 49 -41.18 -1.67 1.15
CA ILE A 49 -42.15 -2.77 0.88
C ILE A 49 -41.47 -3.69 -0.18
N LEU A 50 -41.05 -4.95 0.03
CA LEU A 50 -41.68 -6.28 0.32
C LEU A 50 -42.34 -7.00 -0.89
N ASP A 51 -42.01 -8.29 -1.10
CA ASP A 51 -42.63 -9.23 -2.07
C ASP A 51 -43.38 -10.39 -1.36
N ASN A 52 -44.16 -11.15 -2.15
CA ASN A 52 -45.52 -11.62 -1.90
C ASN A 52 -45.72 -12.89 -1.05
N ASP A 53 -44.68 -13.56 -0.54
CA ASP A 53 -44.88 -14.71 0.37
C ASP A 53 -43.90 -14.74 1.57
N ARG A 54 -43.25 -13.60 1.87
CA ARG A 54 -42.56 -13.23 3.13
C ARG A 54 -41.93 -14.34 4.01
N ASN A 55 -41.22 -15.32 3.45
CA ASN A 55 -40.35 -16.18 4.25
C ASN A 55 -39.20 -16.77 3.42
N ILE A 56 -37.96 -16.32 3.66
CA ILE A 56 -36.77 -17.20 3.67
C ILE A 56 -35.82 -16.76 4.79
N LYS A 57 -35.51 -17.71 5.66
CA LYS A 57 -34.53 -17.68 6.75
C LYS A 57 -33.10 -17.74 6.22
N TYR A 58 -32.21 -16.96 6.83
CA TYR A 58 -30.78 -17.31 6.97
C TYR A 58 -30.37 -17.21 8.45
N PRO A 59 -29.47 -18.08 8.94
CA PRO A 59 -29.24 -18.30 10.36
C PRO A 59 -28.47 -17.14 11.02
N ALA A 60 -29.00 -16.69 12.15
CA ALA A 60 -28.49 -15.57 12.92
C ALA A 60 -27.20 -15.92 13.68
N PHE A 61 -26.13 -15.18 13.41
CA PHE A 61 -25.03 -14.95 14.36
C PHE A 61 -24.76 -13.44 14.45
N HIS A 62 -25.43 -12.80 15.38
CA HIS A 62 -25.10 -11.49 15.93
C HIS A 62 -25.46 -11.55 17.41
N ASN A 63 -24.54 -11.14 18.29
CA ASN A 63 -24.84 -10.27 19.43
C ASN A 63 -23.58 -10.06 20.28
N LEU A 64 -22.85 -9.00 19.97
CA LEU A 64 -22.75 -7.89 20.91
C LEU A 64 -23.35 -6.70 20.20
N SER A 65 -24.44 -6.13 20.72
CA SER A 65 -25.05 -4.95 20.11
C SER A 65 -24.26 -3.72 20.52
N TYR A 66 -24.09 -2.77 19.59
CA TYR A 66 -23.43 -1.47 19.81
C TYR A 66 -23.96 -0.71 21.06
N THR A 67 -25.19 -0.99 21.47
CA THR A 67 -25.82 -0.47 22.70
C THR A 67 -25.27 -1.05 24.01
N GLU A 68 -24.62 -2.21 24.01
CA GLU A 68 -23.96 -2.77 25.21
C GLU A 68 -22.59 -2.16 25.46
N LEU A 69 -21.87 -1.77 24.39
CA LEU A 69 -20.59 -1.05 24.48
C LEU A 69 -20.76 0.39 25.01
N LEU A 70 -21.93 1.00 24.80
CA LEU A 70 -22.22 2.37 25.22
C LEU A 70 -22.71 2.49 26.68
N LYS A 71 -22.99 1.39 27.40
CA LYS A 71 -23.53 1.42 28.76
C LYS A 71 -22.47 1.46 29.88
N PHE A 72 -21.19 1.49 29.54
CA PHE A 72 -20.11 1.60 30.53
C PHE A 72 -19.91 3.06 30.96
N ASP A 73 -20.74 3.49 31.91
CA ASP A 73 -20.50 4.71 32.68
C ASP A 73 -19.25 4.56 33.56
N SER A 74 -18.42 5.59 33.51
CA SER A 74 -17.08 5.79 34.08
C SER A 74 -16.94 5.69 35.61
N LYS A 75 -17.90 5.11 36.34
CA LYS A 75 -17.98 5.22 37.81
C LYS A 75 -17.87 3.96 38.66
N ASN A 76 -17.78 2.74 38.10
CA ASN A 76 -17.69 1.51 38.91
C ASN A 76 -16.63 0.51 38.44
N LEU A 77 -15.39 0.97 38.25
CA LEU A 77 -14.27 0.14 37.80
C LEU A 77 -13.43 -0.43 38.95
N PHE A 78 -14.03 -0.87 40.07
CA PHE A 78 -13.34 -1.67 41.10
C PHE A 78 -14.32 -2.52 41.92
N VAL A 79 -14.84 -3.62 41.37
CA VAL A 79 -15.23 -4.77 42.21
C VAL A 79 -14.98 -6.07 41.46
N ASN A 80 -14.07 -6.87 42.00
CA ASN A 80 -13.86 -8.28 41.68
C ASN A 80 -15.18 -9.04 41.77
N LYS A 81 -15.80 -9.40 40.63
CA LYS A 81 -16.69 -10.56 40.56
C LYS A 81 -16.43 -11.31 39.26
N SER A 82 -15.97 -12.55 39.44
CA SER A 82 -15.84 -13.61 38.45
C SER A 82 -17.11 -13.74 37.62
N VAL A 83 -17.00 -13.54 36.31
CA VAL A 83 -18.04 -13.87 35.33
C VAL A 83 -17.57 -15.09 34.55
N HIS A 84 -18.33 -16.18 34.63
CA HIS A 84 -18.07 -17.39 33.85
C HIS A 84 -18.36 -17.16 32.36
N LEU A 85 -17.43 -17.62 31.51
CA LEU A 85 -17.55 -17.63 30.06
C LEU A 85 -18.52 -18.74 29.62
N PRO A 86 -19.30 -18.56 28.52
CA PRO A 86 -20.16 -19.62 27.99
C PRO A 86 -19.36 -20.80 27.43
N GLU A 87 -19.80 -22.03 27.71
CA GLU A 87 -19.12 -23.32 27.46
C GLU A 87 -19.06 -23.79 25.98
N ASN A 88 -19.26 -22.91 25.00
CA ASN A 88 -19.45 -23.31 23.60
C ASN A 88 -18.63 -22.53 22.56
N LEU A 89 -17.53 -21.88 22.99
CA LEU A 89 -16.41 -21.52 22.12
C LEU A 89 -15.60 -22.79 21.77
N LYS A 90 -16.02 -23.52 20.73
CA LYS A 90 -15.08 -24.45 20.07
C LYS A 90 -14.01 -23.60 19.41
N MET A 91 -12.81 -23.59 20.01
CA MET A 91 -11.59 -23.11 19.37
C MET A 91 -11.51 -23.78 18.00
N LEU A 92 -11.46 -22.98 16.93
CA LEU A 92 -10.87 -23.44 15.68
C LEU A 92 -9.47 -23.95 16.04
N GLU A 93 -9.14 -25.16 15.61
CA GLU A 93 -7.82 -25.75 15.85
C GLU A 93 -6.74 -24.85 15.23
N ILE A 94 -6.22 -23.94 16.06
CA ILE A 94 -4.92 -23.32 15.89
C ILE A 94 -3.93 -24.50 15.88
N PRO A 95 -3.00 -24.61 14.91
CA PRO A 95 -1.97 -25.62 14.95
C PRO A 95 -1.26 -25.57 16.31
N THR A 96 -1.57 -26.54 17.17
CA THR A 96 -0.99 -26.65 18.49
C THR A 96 0.45 -27.12 18.34
N LEU A 97 1.39 -26.18 18.32
CA LEU A 97 2.78 -26.45 18.71
C LEU A 97 2.88 -26.21 20.21
N ASN A 98 2.44 -27.21 20.97
CA ASN A 98 2.78 -27.35 22.38
C ASN A 98 4.24 -27.77 22.48
N GLU A 99 5.15 -26.82 22.34
CA GLU A 99 6.49 -26.97 22.89
C GLU A 99 6.67 -25.87 23.93
N GLY A 100 6.74 -26.29 25.20
CA GLY A 100 7.11 -25.42 26.30
C GLY A 100 8.52 -24.89 26.05
N ILE A 101 8.60 -23.61 25.68
CA ILE A 101 9.85 -22.92 25.40
C ILE A 101 10.57 -22.68 26.73
N LYS A 102 11.69 -23.39 26.94
CA LYS A 102 12.72 -22.98 27.89
C LYS A 102 13.59 -21.93 27.20
N ILE A 103 13.59 -20.72 27.76
CA ILE A 103 14.51 -19.66 27.36
C ILE A 103 15.93 -20.15 27.63
N ASN A 104 16.76 -20.27 26.58
CA ASN A 104 18.20 -20.46 26.76
C ASN A 104 18.80 -19.11 27.19
N ASN A 105 18.93 -18.98 28.50
CA ASN A 105 19.36 -17.82 29.27
C ASN A 105 20.83 -17.42 29.01
N GLY A 106 21.12 -16.87 27.84
CA GLY A 106 22.50 -16.55 27.42
C GLY A 106 22.94 -15.07 27.53
N SER A 107 22.06 -14.11 27.82
CA SER A 107 22.47 -12.69 27.73
C SER A 107 21.69 -11.68 28.58
N LEU A 108 20.54 -12.03 29.15
CA LEU A 108 19.88 -11.18 30.14
C LEU A 108 20.46 -11.61 31.49
N ASN A 109 21.07 -10.69 32.25
CA ASN A 109 21.68 -11.01 33.56
C ASN A 109 20.72 -11.90 34.39
N ASN A 110 21.12 -13.14 34.61
CA ASN A 110 20.28 -14.22 35.15
C ASN A 110 19.67 -13.88 36.52
N ASP A 111 20.30 -13.01 37.30
CA ASP A 111 19.80 -12.64 38.63
C ASP A 111 18.56 -11.71 38.61
N SER A 112 18.08 -11.28 37.42
CA SER A 112 17.03 -10.25 37.30
C SER A 112 15.68 -10.69 36.73
N LEU A 113 15.57 -11.93 36.24
CA LEU A 113 14.36 -12.44 35.56
C LEU A 113 13.71 -13.65 36.25
N GLU A 114 14.31 -14.21 37.30
CA GLU A 114 13.75 -15.38 37.99
C GLU A 114 12.40 -15.11 38.67
N ASN A 115 11.98 -13.85 38.81
CA ASN A 115 10.62 -13.47 39.20
C ASN A 115 10.19 -12.19 38.47
N ILE A 116 9.37 -12.30 37.43
CA ILE A 116 8.72 -11.14 36.79
C ILE A 116 7.58 -10.69 37.70
N VAL A 117 7.77 -9.54 38.35
CA VAL A 117 6.81 -8.96 39.29
C VAL A 117 5.96 -7.89 38.60
N GLN A 118 6.52 -7.17 37.63
CA GLN A 118 5.85 -6.07 36.95
C GLN A 118 6.42 -5.83 35.54
N GLY A 119 5.52 -5.53 34.59
CA GLY A 119 5.88 -5.00 33.27
C GLY A 119 6.48 -3.60 33.33
N LEU A 120 6.56 -2.94 32.18
CA LEU A 120 7.07 -1.56 32.11
C LEU A 120 6.07 -0.60 32.79
N THR A 121 6.55 0.18 33.75
CA THR A 121 5.80 1.25 34.41
C THR A 121 6.61 2.53 34.45
N PHE A 122 6.07 3.59 35.03
CA PHE A 122 6.82 4.82 35.25
C PHE A 122 6.43 5.51 36.55
N TYR A 123 7.41 6.16 37.16
CA TYR A 123 7.22 7.01 38.32
C TYR A 123 8.19 8.18 38.26
N ASN A 124 7.68 9.38 38.52
CA ASN A 124 8.47 10.61 38.59
C ASN A 124 9.47 10.77 37.41
N LYS A 125 8.95 10.76 36.17
CA LYS A 125 9.70 10.91 34.91
C LYS A 125 10.69 9.79 34.58
N THR A 126 10.66 8.68 35.30
CA THR A 126 11.58 7.55 35.09
C THR A 126 10.78 6.30 34.77
N PHE A 127 11.18 5.54 33.73
CA PHE A 127 10.61 4.22 33.49
C PHE A 127 11.18 3.20 34.48
N TYR A 128 10.37 2.21 34.83
CA TYR A 128 10.78 1.06 35.63
C TYR A 128 10.38 -0.21 34.91
N LEU A 129 11.30 -1.15 34.78
CA LEU A 129 11.03 -2.49 34.26
C LEU A 129 11.37 -3.50 35.35
N ASN A 130 10.40 -4.34 35.71
CA ASN A 130 10.51 -5.26 36.85
C ASN A 130 11.03 -4.56 38.13
N ASN A 131 10.43 -3.40 38.47
CA ASN A 131 10.79 -2.53 39.60
C ASN A 131 12.22 -1.94 39.59
N LYS A 132 12.96 -2.04 38.48
CA LYS A 132 14.29 -1.43 38.35
C LYS A 132 14.23 -0.22 37.41
N PRO A 133 14.90 0.91 37.74
CA PRO A 133 15.01 2.04 36.83
C PRO A 133 15.49 1.57 35.45
N PHE A 134 14.77 1.98 34.42
CA PHE A 134 14.99 1.55 33.05
C PHE A 134 14.98 2.76 32.13
N ARG A 135 15.82 2.74 31.10
CA ARG A 135 15.88 3.78 30.08
C ARG A 135 15.90 3.11 28.72
N ILE A 136 15.00 3.53 27.84
CA ILE A 136 14.76 2.87 26.58
C ILE A 136 15.62 3.54 25.51
N PHE A 137 16.53 2.77 24.91
CA PHE A 137 17.30 3.15 23.74
C PHE A 137 16.92 2.18 22.63
N SER A 138 16.04 2.64 21.76
CA SER A 138 15.40 1.81 20.75
C SER A 138 15.85 2.19 19.33
N GLY A 139 15.71 1.24 18.41
CA GLY A 139 15.82 1.48 16.98
C GLY A 139 14.73 0.73 16.20
N SER A 140 14.10 1.39 15.24
CA SER A 140 13.09 0.80 14.37
C SER A 140 13.74 -0.14 13.35
N VAL A 141 13.28 -1.39 13.34
CA VAL A 141 13.69 -2.46 12.43
C VAL A 141 12.45 -3.17 11.92
N HIS A 142 12.03 -2.86 10.70
CA HIS A 142 10.84 -3.46 10.10
C HIS A 142 11.19 -4.83 9.51
N TYR A 143 10.81 -5.91 10.20
CA TYR A 143 11.11 -7.28 9.77
C TYR A 143 10.58 -7.60 8.36
N PHE A 144 9.49 -6.96 7.95
CA PHE A 144 8.87 -7.12 6.62
C PHE A 144 9.62 -6.41 5.48
N ARG A 145 10.68 -5.64 5.77
CA ARG A 145 11.57 -4.99 4.78
C ARG A 145 12.96 -5.64 4.69
N ILE A 146 13.20 -6.70 5.45
CA ILE A 146 14.50 -7.37 5.57
C ILE A 146 14.27 -8.86 5.46
N VAL A 147 15.00 -9.55 4.56
CA VAL A 147 14.89 -11.01 4.44
C VAL A 147 15.23 -11.71 5.78
N PRO A 148 14.50 -12.77 6.19
CA PRO A 148 14.64 -13.38 7.52
C PRO A 148 16.06 -13.78 7.92
N GLU A 149 16.84 -14.24 6.95
CA GLU A 149 18.22 -14.68 7.11
C GLU A 149 19.12 -13.55 7.63
N TYR A 150 18.72 -12.29 7.43
CA TYR A 150 19.46 -11.11 7.83
C TYR A 150 18.96 -10.46 9.12
N TRP A 151 17.80 -10.85 9.67
CA TRP A 151 17.30 -10.27 10.92
C TRP A 151 18.33 -10.34 12.05
N LYS A 152 19.02 -11.48 12.19
CA LYS A 152 20.04 -11.66 13.23
C LYS A 152 21.20 -10.68 13.09
N ASP A 153 21.68 -10.47 11.88
CA ASP A 153 22.75 -9.50 11.62
C ASP A 153 22.31 -8.08 12.04
N ARG A 154 21.11 -7.67 11.63
CA ARG A 154 20.63 -6.31 11.87
C ARG A 154 20.39 -6.05 13.35
N LEU A 155 19.83 -7.02 14.07
CA LEU A 155 19.64 -6.97 15.52
C LEU A 155 20.95 -7.01 16.30
N LEU A 156 21.95 -7.77 15.83
CA LEU A 156 23.29 -7.73 16.41
C LEU A 156 23.96 -6.37 16.23
N LYS A 157 23.80 -5.72 15.07
CA LYS A 157 24.27 -4.34 14.85
C LYS A 157 23.51 -3.33 15.72
N LEU A 158 22.20 -3.50 15.90
CA LEU A 158 21.40 -2.70 16.83
C LEU A 158 21.95 -2.79 18.26
N LYS A 159 22.11 -4.00 18.77
CA LYS A 159 22.68 -4.26 20.09
C LYS A 159 24.11 -3.74 20.21
N ALA A 160 24.92 -3.99 19.19
CA ALA A 160 26.29 -3.51 19.15
C ALA A 160 26.30 -1.99 19.26
N CYS A 161 25.45 -1.25 18.52
CA CYS A 161 25.33 0.22 18.59
C CYS A 161 25.12 0.78 20.01
N GLY A 162 24.61 -0.05 20.94
CA GLY A 162 24.33 0.32 22.33
C GLY A 162 22.84 0.47 22.60
N LEU A 163 21.99 0.08 21.65
CA LEU A 163 20.55 0.03 21.84
C LEU A 163 20.18 -1.23 22.63
N ASN A 164 19.16 -1.12 23.47
CA ASN A 164 18.68 -2.21 24.33
C ASN A 164 17.29 -2.70 23.93
N THR A 165 16.63 -2.03 23.00
CA THR A 165 15.27 -2.29 22.57
C THR A 165 15.18 -2.21 21.04
N VAL A 166 14.40 -3.08 20.42
CA VAL A 166 14.01 -2.97 19.01
C VAL A 166 12.54 -2.58 18.92
N GLU A 167 12.21 -1.74 17.96
CA GLU A 167 10.83 -1.37 17.65
C GLU A 167 10.46 -1.93 16.27
N THR A 168 9.23 -2.44 16.14
CA THR A 168 8.66 -2.75 14.82
C THR A 168 7.16 -2.49 14.74
N TYR A 169 6.73 -1.96 13.59
CA TYR A 169 5.35 -2.01 13.14
C TYR A 169 4.90 -3.41 12.74
N VAL A 170 3.57 -3.60 12.59
CA VAL A 170 2.95 -4.80 12.00
C VAL A 170 2.09 -4.40 10.77
N PRO A 171 2.44 -4.84 9.55
CA PRO A 171 1.75 -4.45 8.33
C PRO A 171 0.50 -5.31 8.09
N TRP A 172 -0.67 -4.82 8.52
CA TRP A 172 -1.94 -5.55 8.40
C TRP A 172 -2.20 -6.02 6.97
N ASN A 173 -1.98 -5.18 5.96
CA ASN A 173 -2.14 -5.51 4.54
C ASN A 173 -1.35 -6.75 4.08
N LEU A 174 -0.16 -7.00 4.64
CA LEU A 174 0.64 -8.18 4.28
C LEU A 174 0.25 -9.41 5.10
N HIS A 175 -0.16 -9.21 6.35
CA HIS A 175 -0.66 -10.30 7.18
C HIS A 175 -2.03 -10.78 6.75
N GLU A 176 -2.90 -9.90 6.25
CA GLU A 176 -4.25 -10.22 5.77
C GLU A 176 -4.46 -9.65 4.35
N PRO A 177 -3.74 -10.16 3.33
CA PRO A 177 -3.84 -9.66 1.94
C PRO A 177 -5.23 -9.89 1.34
N SER A 178 -6.00 -10.81 1.90
CA SER A 178 -7.41 -11.03 1.59
C SER A 178 -8.20 -11.26 2.87
N PRO A 179 -9.49 -10.86 2.92
CA PRO A 179 -10.30 -10.99 4.13
C PRO A 179 -10.27 -12.43 4.68
N GLY A 180 -9.82 -12.60 5.91
CA GLY A 180 -9.74 -13.89 6.60
C GLY A 180 -8.53 -14.76 6.24
N VAL A 181 -7.69 -14.37 5.28
CA VAL A 181 -6.50 -15.14 4.87
C VAL A 181 -5.28 -14.55 5.54
N PHE A 182 -4.80 -15.20 6.60
CA PHE A 182 -3.66 -14.73 7.38
C PHE A 182 -2.32 -15.37 6.97
N LYS A 183 -1.24 -14.59 6.97
CA LYS A 183 0.13 -15.04 6.68
C LYS A 183 1.08 -14.69 7.83
N PHE A 184 1.86 -15.66 8.30
CA PHE A 184 2.81 -15.49 9.41
C PHE A 184 4.14 -16.25 9.17
N GLU A 185 4.44 -16.59 7.92
CA GLU A 185 5.61 -17.36 7.51
C GLU A 185 6.64 -16.49 6.78
N GLY A 186 7.86 -17.02 6.64
CA GLY A 186 8.95 -16.35 5.90
C GLY A 186 9.21 -14.94 6.43
N ILE A 187 9.23 -13.96 5.52
CA ILE A 187 9.43 -12.54 5.85
C ILE A 187 8.32 -11.96 6.74
N LEU A 188 7.17 -12.62 6.86
CA LEU A 188 6.06 -12.20 7.72
C LEU A 188 6.03 -12.96 9.06
N ASN A 189 7.08 -13.71 9.40
CA ASN A 189 7.16 -14.40 10.68
C ASN A 189 7.54 -13.46 11.84
N LEU A 190 6.57 -12.65 12.26
CA LEU A 190 6.68 -11.70 13.36
C LEU A 190 7.14 -12.38 14.66
N ARG A 191 6.59 -13.57 14.97
CA ARG A 191 6.92 -14.30 16.20
C ARG A 191 8.39 -14.71 16.24
N ALA A 192 8.91 -15.23 15.12
CA ALA A 192 10.33 -15.59 15.02
C ALA A 192 11.24 -14.37 15.13
N PHE A 193 10.85 -13.22 14.54
CA PHE A 193 11.60 -11.97 14.69
C PHE A 193 11.65 -11.49 16.15
N ILE A 194 10.50 -11.48 16.85
CA ILE A 194 10.43 -11.08 18.26
C ILE A 194 11.21 -12.06 19.15
N GLN A 195 11.10 -13.37 18.91
CA GLN A 195 11.85 -14.38 19.65
C GLN A 195 13.36 -14.20 19.46
N LEU A 196 13.80 -13.93 18.23
CA LEU A 196 15.20 -13.66 17.94
C LEU A 196 15.71 -12.41 18.68
N ALA A 197 14.90 -11.36 18.80
CA ALA A 197 15.24 -10.21 19.64
C ALA A 197 15.43 -10.63 21.11
N ALA A 198 14.55 -11.46 21.64
CA ALA A 198 14.65 -12.03 22.99
C ALA A 198 15.94 -12.85 23.19
N ASP A 199 16.26 -13.74 22.24
CA ASP A 199 17.45 -14.58 22.27
C ASP A 199 18.74 -13.74 22.24
N LEU A 200 18.68 -12.58 21.59
CA LEU A 200 19.76 -11.60 21.57
C LEU A 200 19.76 -10.66 22.78
N GLY A 201 18.83 -10.82 23.73
CA GLY A 201 18.74 -10.00 24.94
C GLY A 201 18.28 -8.56 24.68
N LEU A 202 17.44 -8.36 23.66
CA LEU A 202 16.78 -7.09 23.34
C LEU A 202 15.33 -7.12 23.82
N PHE A 203 14.85 -5.98 24.32
CA PHE A 203 13.43 -5.76 24.54
C PHE A 203 12.73 -5.36 23.24
N VAL A 204 11.40 -5.43 23.21
CA VAL A 204 10.58 -5.09 22.04
C VAL A 204 9.53 -4.04 22.36
N ILE A 205 9.43 -3.03 21.51
CA ILE A 205 8.24 -2.16 21.37
C ILE A 205 7.48 -2.66 20.15
N LEU A 206 6.21 -3.02 20.32
CA LEU A 206 5.36 -3.48 19.23
C LEU A 206 4.34 -2.41 18.85
N ARG A 207 4.31 -2.00 17.58
CA ARG A 207 3.34 -1.03 17.07
C ARG A 207 2.35 -1.76 16.13
N PRO A 208 1.28 -2.39 16.65
CA PRO A 208 0.44 -3.30 15.89
C PRO A 208 -0.50 -2.63 14.87
N GLY A 209 -0.57 -1.29 14.85
CA GLY A 209 -1.48 -0.53 14.00
C GLY A 209 -2.83 -0.23 14.68
N PRO A 210 -3.97 -0.32 13.96
CA PRO A 210 -4.15 -1.00 12.67
C PRO A 210 -3.61 -0.24 11.45
N TYR A 211 -3.47 1.09 11.55
CA TYR A 211 -2.76 1.91 10.58
C TYR A 211 -1.36 2.22 11.13
N ILE A 212 -0.34 2.10 10.28
CA ILE A 212 1.08 2.26 10.66
C ILE A 212 1.81 3.35 9.88
N CYS A 213 1.18 3.97 8.87
CA CYS A 213 1.87 4.85 7.93
C CYS A 213 3.07 4.14 7.29
N SER A 214 4.27 4.38 7.81
CA SER A 214 5.51 3.67 7.49
C SER A 214 5.87 3.73 6.01
N GLU A 215 5.42 4.75 5.26
CA GLU A 215 5.69 4.88 3.83
C GLU A 215 5.30 3.62 3.02
N MET A 216 4.28 2.91 3.50
CA MET A 216 3.84 1.62 2.96
C MET A 216 2.53 1.78 2.19
N ASP A 217 2.22 0.88 1.25
CA ASP A 217 0.91 0.88 0.58
C ASP A 217 -0.22 1.00 1.60
N PHE A 218 -1.02 2.06 1.44
CA PHE A 218 -2.19 2.38 2.25
C PHE A 218 -1.93 2.49 3.76
N GLY A 219 -0.69 2.82 4.14
CA GLY A 219 -0.29 2.93 5.53
C GLY A 219 -0.36 1.61 6.29
N GLY A 220 -0.20 0.49 5.58
CA GLY A 220 -0.33 -0.86 6.10
C GLY A 220 -1.78 -1.35 6.22
N LEU A 221 -2.78 -0.58 5.81
CA LEU A 221 -4.18 -1.03 5.78
C LEU A 221 -4.43 -1.92 4.55
N PRO A 222 -5.22 -3.00 4.66
CA PRO A 222 -5.53 -3.81 3.49
C PRO A 222 -6.40 -3.07 2.47
N GLY A 223 -6.02 -3.11 1.19
CA GLY A 223 -6.78 -2.47 0.11
C GLY A 223 -8.21 -2.99 -0.02
N TRP A 224 -8.48 -4.23 0.37
CA TRP A 224 -9.82 -4.82 0.32
C TRP A 224 -10.83 -4.12 1.24
N LEU A 225 -10.39 -3.31 2.21
CA LEU A 225 -11.29 -2.46 3.00
C LEU A 225 -12.08 -1.50 2.11
N LEU A 226 -11.49 -1.05 0.99
CA LEU A 226 -12.11 -0.09 0.07
C LEU A 226 -13.17 -0.72 -0.85
N ARG A 227 -13.40 -2.04 -0.76
CA ARG A 227 -14.56 -2.71 -1.40
C ARG A 227 -15.87 -2.13 -0.92
N ASP A 228 -15.93 -1.77 0.36
CA ASP A 228 -17.05 -1.03 0.89
C ASP A 228 -17.02 0.40 0.31
N PRO A 229 -18.00 0.80 -0.52
CA PRO A 229 -18.04 2.13 -1.11
C PRO A 229 -18.08 3.24 -0.06
N ASN A 230 -18.59 2.95 1.14
CA ASN A 230 -18.79 3.89 2.25
C ASN A 230 -17.69 3.83 3.30
N MET A 231 -16.60 3.08 3.05
CA MET A 231 -15.52 2.88 4.02
C MET A 231 -14.97 4.21 4.53
N LYS A 232 -14.81 4.31 5.86
CA LYS A 232 -14.11 5.40 6.52
C LYS A 232 -13.02 4.82 7.40
N VAL A 233 -11.81 4.69 6.85
CA VAL A 233 -10.67 4.18 7.61
C VAL A 233 -10.29 5.14 8.72
N ARG A 234 -9.61 4.62 9.76
CA ARG A 234 -9.15 5.39 10.94
C ARG A 234 -10.27 6.19 11.62
N SER A 235 -11.46 5.60 11.69
CA SER A 235 -12.67 6.21 12.26
C SER A 235 -13.50 5.20 13.05
N ASN A 236 -14.61 5.63 13.65
CA ASN A 236 -15.56 4.74 14.34
C ASN A 236 -16.63 4.15 13.40
N TYR A 237 -16.39 4.18 12.09
CA TYR A 237 -17.27 3.52 11.14
C TYR A 237 -17.38 2.02 11.45
N PRO A 238 -18.60 1.46 11.61
CA PRO A 238 -18.77 0.08 12.07
C PRO A 238 -18.06 -0.97 11.22
N GLY A 239 -18.01 -0.79 9.89
CA GLY A 239 -17.30 -1.69 8.98
C GLY A 239 -15.80 -1.71 9.24
N TYR A 240 -15.19 -0.55 9.50
CA TYR A 240 -13.77 -0.43 9.81
C TYR A 240 -13.44 -1.07 11.17
N ILE A 241 -14.19 -0.72 12.22
CA ILE A 241 -13.96 -1.27 13.56
C ILE A 241 -14.16 -2.78 13.60
N SER A 242 -15.15 -3.31 12.88
CA SER A 242 -15.35 -4.76 12.75
C SER A 242 -14.14 -5.45 12.12
N ALA A 243 -13.56 -4.87 11.06
CA ALA A 243 -12.36 -5.39 10.42
C ALA A 243 -11.14 -5.32 11.35
N VAL A 244 -10.91 -4.19 12.02
CA VAL A 244 -9.83 -4.02 13.00
C VAL A 244 -9.94 -5.04 14.14
N ASN A 245 -11.15 -5.26 14.67
CA ASN A 245 -11.36 -6.24 15.71
C ASN A 245 -11.03 -7.66 15.26
N LYS A 246 -11.37 -8.04 14.02
CA LYS A 246 -11.00 -9.36 13.46
C LYS A 246 -9.48 -9.51 13.34
N TYR A 247 -8.81 -8.50 12.78
CA TYR A 247 -7.36 -8.48 12.67
C TYR A 247 -6.67 -8.64 14.02
N PHE A 248 -7.04 -7.82 15.01
CA PHE A 248 -6.47 -7.90 16.35
C PHE A 248 -6.81 -9.19 17.09
N SER A 249 -7.99 -9.77 16.86
CA SER A 249 -8.37 -11.06 17.44
C SER A 249 -7.53 -12.24 16.94
N ILE A 250 -6.78 -12.06 15.85
CA ILE A 250 -5.79 -13.03 15.36
C ILE A 250 -4.38 -12.62 15.79
N LEU A 251 -3.98 -11.38 15.52
CA LEU A 251 -2.62 -10.89 15.78
C LEU A 251 -2.24 -10.93 17.27
N LEU A 252 -3.09 -10.41 18.15
CA LEU A 252 -2.71 -10.23 19.56
C LEU A 252 -2.59 -11.56 20.30
N PRO A 253 -3.49 -12.55 20.11
CA PRO A 253 -3.27 -13.90 20.63
C PRO A 253 -1.99 -14.56 20.08
N TYR A 254 -1.65 -14.31 18.81
CA TYR A 254 -0.44 -14.88 18.18
C TYR A 254 0.87 -14.44 18.87
N VAL A 255 0.89 -13.23 19.44
CA VAL A 255 2.05 -12.67 20.18
C VAL A 255 1.82 -12.57 21.70
N HIS A 256 0.70 -13.08 22.23
CA HIS A 256 0.31 -12.86 23.63
C HIS A 256 1.37 -13.28 24.64
N ASN A 257 1.96 -14.46 24.46
CA ASN A 257 3.00 -15.00 25.36
C ASN A 257 4.39 -14.41 25.11
N LEU A 258 4.51 -13.42 24.21
CA LEU A 258 5.74 -12.65 24.02
C LEU A 258 5.72 -11.33 24.80
N GLN A 259 4.63 -11.02 25.50
CA GLN A 259 4.58 -9.94 26.49
C GLN A 259 5.54 -10.20 27.64
N PHE A 260 6.18 -9.15 28.15
CA PHE A 260 7.14 -9.24 29.25
C PHE A 260 6.53 -9.82 30.52
N THR A 261 5.30 -9.41 30.86
CA THR A 261 4.51 -9.98 31.96
C THR A 261 4.12 -11.45 31.77
N GLU A 262 4.29 -11.99 30.56
CA GLU A 262 4.09 -13.41 30.22
C GLU A 262 5.42 -14.15 29.97
N GLY A 263 6.57 -13.51 30.24
CA GLY A 263 7.91 -14.09 30.06
C GLY A 263 8.63 -13.76 28.75
N GLY A 264 8.03 -12.95 27.87
CA GLY A 264 8.64 -12.55 26.59
C GLY A 264 9.38 -11.20 26.61
N PRO A 265 9.81 -10.69 25.45
CA PRO A 265 10.58 -9.44 25.39
C PRO A 265 9.74 -8.17 25.17
N ILE A 266 8.43 -8.27 24.87
CA ILE A 266 7.61 -7.10 24.53
C ILE A 266 7.26 -6.32 25.81
N ILE A 267 7.74 -5.08 25.91
CA ILE A 267 7.58 -4.22 27.09
C ILE A 267 6.60 -3.07 26.88
N MET A 268 6.18 -2.81 25.64
CA MET A 268 5.38 -1.65 25.27
C MET A 268 4.60 -1.91 23.98
N TYR A 269 3.37 -1.42 23.92
CA TYR A 269 2.54 -1.41 22.72
C TYR A 269 2.10 0.00 22.37
N GLN A 270 2.08 0.32 21.08
CA GLN A 270 1.47 1.56 20.62
C GLN A 270 -0.01 1.38 20.24
N VAL A 271 -0.81 2.38 20.57
CA VAL A 271 -2.22 2.52 20.18
C VAL A 271 -2.31 3.45 18.97
N GLU A 272 -2.78 2.93 17.82
CA GLU A 272 -2.87 3.69 16.57
C GLU A 272 -1.48 4.24 16.15
N ASN A 273 -1.43 5.19 15.23
CA ASN A 273 -0.22 5.87 14.82
C ASN A 273 -0.48 7.30 14.32
N GLU A 274 0.06 8.29 15.03
CA GLU A 274 -0.03 9.71 14.67
C GLU A 274 -1.47 10.15 14.32
N ILE A 275 -2.46 9.73 15.12
CA ILE A 275 -3.86 10.06 14.90
C ILE A 275 -4.08 11.58 14.85
N ASN A 276 -3.20 12.32 15.52
CA ASN A 276 -3.26 13.77 15.59
C ASN A 276 -3.00 14.46 14.25
N SER A 277 -2.11 13.89 13.44
CA SER A 277 -1.79 14.36 12.09
C SER A 277 -2.93 14.12 11.10
N TYR A 278 -3.98 13.41 11.51
CA TYR A 278 -5.09 13.00 10.66
C TYR A 278 -6.44 13.59 11.10
N SER A 279 -6.94 13.22 12.28
CA SER A 279 -8.22 13.75 12.79
C SER A 279 -8.22 14.14 14.25
N GLY A 280 -7.24 13.65 15.03
CA GLY A 280 -7.23 13.80 16.49
C GLY A 280 -8.44 13.16 17.17
N ASN A 281 -9.12 12.18 16.53
CA ASN A 281 -10.33 11.57 17.07
C ASN A 281 -10.03 10.70 18.30
N ILE A 282 -10.22 11.30 19.47
CA ILE A 282 -9.97 10.66 20.76
C ILE A 282 -10.92 9.49 21.05
N GLU A 283 -12.17 9.55 20.59
CA GLU A 283 -13.11 8.44 20.78
C GLU A 283 -12.68 7.20 19.96
N HIS A 284 -12.07 7.44 18.79
CA HIS A 284 -11.42 6.36 18.05
C HIS A 284 -10.25 5.76 18.83
N LEU A 285 -9.38 6.61 19.37
CA LEU A 285 -8.22 6.15 20.15
C LEU A 285 -8.64 5.33 21.40
N LYS A 286 -9.69 5.78 22.11
CA LYS A 286 -10.26 5.04 23.26
C LYS A 286 -10.78 3.66 22.85
N LEU A 287 -11.43 3.57 21.69
CA LEU A 287 -11.96 2.31 21.18
C LEU A 287 -10.82 1.34 20.81
N ILE A 288 -9.77 1.80 20.13
CA ILE A 288 -8.58 0.98 19.84
C ILE A 288 -7.90 0.53 21.14
N THR A 289 -7.75 1.43 22.11
CA THR A 289 -7.21 1.11 23.45
C THR A 289 -8.03 0.02 24.14
N PHE A 290 -9.36 0.14 24.10
CA PHE A 290 -10.27 -0.85 24.67
C PHE A 290 -10.09 -2.22 23.98
N LEU A 291 -10.01 -2.26 22.66
CA LEU A 291 -9.78 -3.50 21.91
C LEU A 291 -8.47 -4.18 22.34
N LEU A 292 -7.36 -3.46 22.37
CA LEU A 292 -6.05 -3.99 22.82
C LEU A 292 -6.15 -4.60 24.23
N LYS A 293 -6.73 -3.86 25.19
CA LYS A 293 -6.90 -4.33 26.57
C LYS A 293 -7.85 -5.54 26.66
N SER A 294 -8.96 -5.52 25.92
CA SER A 294 -9.93 -6.63 25.90
C SER A 294 -9.32 -7.92 25.33
N LEU A 295 -8.33 -7.79 24.46
CA LEU A 295 -7.55 -8.89 23.87
C LEU A 295 -6.25 -9.18 24.65
N LYS A 296 -6.22 -8.83 25.94
CA LYS A 296 -5.17 -9.17 26.91
C LYS A 296 -3.80 -8.56 26.63
N VAL A 297 -3.74 -7.39 26.01
CA VAL A 297 -2.53 -6.56 26.07
C VAL A 297 -2.41 -5.96 27.47
N LYS A 298 -1.36 -6.34 28.19
CA LYS A 298 -1.09 -5.98 29.60
C LYS A 298 0.02 -4.95 29.77
N GLU A 299 0.90 -4.85 28.78
CA GLU A 299 2.05 -3.96 28.82
C GLU A 299 1.67 -2.48 28.68
N LEU A 300 2.64 -1.59 28.92
CA LEU A 300 2.44 -0.15 28.82
C LEU A 300 1.94 0.23 27.42
N LEU A 301 0.81 0.91 27.38
CA LEU A 301 0.26 1.49 26.16
C LEU A 301 0.78 2.91 25.96
N VAL A 302 1.17 3.23 24.73
CA VAL A 302 1.63 4.57 24.34
C VAL A 302 0.93 5.05 23.07
N THR A 303 0.92 6.36 22.85
CA THR A 303 0.65 6.98 21.53
C THR A 303 1.86 7.80 21.11
N SER A 304 2.03 8.01 19.82
CA SER A 304 3.08 8.83 19.24
C SER A 304 2.46 9.87 18.32
N ASP A 305 2.81 11.14 18.51
CA ASP A 305 2.34 12.24 17.67
C ASP A 305 3.42 13.33 17.59
N HIS A 306 3.28 14.21 16.60
CA HIS A 306 4.03 15.46 16.51
C HIS A 306 3.06 16.66 16.48
N ARG A 307 3.57 17.90 16.66
CA ARG A 307 2.79 19.15 16.61
C ARG A 307 1.50 19.13 17.45
N PHE A 308 1.62 18.80 18.73
CA PHE A 308 0.51 18.74 19.69
C PHE A 308 -0.32 20.02 19.86
N GLN A 309 0.08 21.16 19.27
CA GLN A 309 -0.54 22.47 19.48
C GLN A 309 -1.90 22.63 18.79
N ASP A 310 -2.18 21.90 17.71
CA ASP A 310 -3.34 22.19 16.84
C ASP A 310 -4.66 21.51 17.29
N SER A 311 -4.61 20.60 18.27
CA SER A 311 -5.69 19.63 18.52
C SER A 311 -5.83 19.20 19.99
N TYR A 312 -4.73 18.82 20.65
CA TYR A 312 -4.74 18.48 22.08
C TYR A 312 -4.85 19.72 22.97
N ALA A 313 -4.44 20.89 22.47
CA ALA A 313 -4.59 22.17 23.18
C ALA A 313 -6.06 22.56 23.46
N HIS A 314 -7.00 22.07 22.63
CA HIS A 314 -8.43 22.32 22.77
C HIS A 314 -9.16 21.28 23.66
N ASN A 315 -8.57 20.10 23.89
CA ASN A 315 -9.13 19.02 24.71
C ASN A 315 -8.37 18.84 26.04
N LYS A 316 -8.36 19.89 26.87
CA LYS A 316 -7.59 19.96 28.14
C LYS A 316 -8.01 18.96 29.23
N ASN A 317 -9.09 18.20 29.03
CA ASN A 317 -9.68 17.31 30.05
C ASN A 317 -9.39 15.81 29.83
N ILE A 318 -8.47 15.46 28.92
CA ILE A 318 -8.14 14.05 28.65
C ILE A 318 -7.01 13.60 29.56
N ASP A 319 -7.34 12.66 30.44
CA ASP A 319 -6.36 11.99 31.28
C ASP A 319 -5.69 10.83 30.53
N PHE A 320 -4.65 11.14 29.76
CA PHE A 320 -3.86 10.15 29.01
C PHE A 320 -3.27 9.05 29.90
N THR A 321 -3.11 9.27 31.21
CA THR A 321 -2.64 8.23 32.14
C THR A 321 -3.56 7.01 32.20
N LYS A 322 -4.84 7.17 31.86
CA LYS A 322 -5.84 6.11 31.87
C LYS A 322 -5.89 5.31 30.57
N TYR A 323 -5.34 5.86 29.48
CA TYR A 323 -5.47 5.31 28.13
C TYR A 323 -4.12 4.83 27.58
N ALA A 324 -3.22 5.77 27.32
CA ALA A 324 -1.90 5.53 26.73
C ALA A 324 -0.98 6.73 27.04
N LEU A 325 0.28 6.47 27.36
CA LEU A 325 1.28 7.52 27.59
C LEU A 325 1.64 8.23 26.28
N LEU A 326 1.76 9.56 26.33
CA LEU A 326 2.11 10.39 25.16
C LEU A 326 3.62 10.36 24.91
N THR A 327 4.00 10.10 23.65
CA THR A 327 5.38 10.18 23.16
C THR A 327 5.48 11.10 21.95
N ASP A 328 6.68 11.63 21.69
CA ASP A 328 6.95 12.66 20.69
C ASP A 328 7.55 12.06 19.41
N ASN A 329 7.23 12.64 18.26
CA ASN A 329 7.85 12.34 16.97
C ASN A 329 8.52 13.61 16.43
N LEU A 330 9.82 13.54 16.11
CA LEU A 330 10.59 14.71 15.71
C LEU A 330 11.82 14.37 14.86
N LYS A 331 12.27 15.35 14.08
CA LYS A 331 13.57 15.34 13.38
C LYS A 331 14.67 15.94 14.23
N ASP A 332 14.34 17.06 14.87
CA ASP A 332 15.24 17.92 15.62
C ASP A 332 14.58 18.34 16.94
N PHE A 333 15.36 18.49 18.01
CA PHE A 333 14.80 18.79 19.32
C PHE A 333 14.13 20.17 19.33
N ARG A 334 12.86 20.22 19.74
CA ARG A 334 12.08 21.45 19.89
C ARG A 334 11.53 21.52 21.30
N ASP A 335 11.88 22.59 22.02
CA ASP A 335 11.48 22.75 23.41
C ASP A 335 9.95 22.82 23.58
N SER A 336 9.21 23.27 22.56
CA SER A 336 7.75 23.40 22.61
C SER A 336 7.00 22.07 22.76
N SER A 337 7.45 20.98 22.10
CA SER A 337 6.82 19.65 22.27
C SER A 337 7.07 19.09 23.66
N TYR A 338 8.33 19.17 24.13
CA TYR A 338 8.72 18.74 25.47
C TYR A 338 7.95 19.51 26.56
N GLN A 339 7.89 20.84 26.46
CA GLN A 339 7.15 21.68 27.40
C GLN A 339 5.66 21.32 27.45
N LEU A 340 5.04 20.99 26.32
CA LEU A 340 3.63 20.62 26.26
C LEU A 340 3.37 19.24 26.87
N ILE A 341 4.17 18.22 26.56
CA ILE A 341 4.06 16.90 27.19
C ILE A 341 4.24 17.03 28.71
N ASN A 342 5.25 17.79 29.15
CA ASN A 342 5.50 18.04 30.57
C ASN A 342 4.36 18.84 31.25
N LYS A 343 3.67 19.72 30.51
CA LYS A 343 2.48 20.44 30.99
C LYS A 343 1.26 19.53 31.10
N LEU A 344 1.05 18.62 30.15
CA LEU A 344 -0.06 17.66 30.16
C LEU A 344 0.10 16.65 31.29
N ASN A 345 1.31 16.14 31.51
CA ASN A 345 1.61 15.33 32.70
C ASN A 345 3.08 15.43 33.12
N ARG A 346 3.34 16.13 34.23
CA ARG A 346 4.68 16.32 34.80
C ARG A 346 5.37 15.04 35.28
N HIS A 347 4.65 13.93 35.41
CA HIS A 347 5.18 12.65 35.87
C HIS A 347 5.58 11.72 34.72
N PHE A 348 5.23 12.05 33.47
CA PHE A 348 5.59 11.23 32.33
C PHE A 348 7.10 11.24 32.07
N PRO A 349 7.73 10.07 31.90
CA PRO A 349 9.06 10.01 31.31
C PRO A 349 8.98 10.55 29.88
N TYR A 350 9.93 11.41 29.52
CA TYR A 350 10.01 11.90 28.15
C TYR A 350 10.54 10.80 27.25
N MET A 351 9.84 10.53 26.15
CA MET A 351 10.25 9.56 25.15
C MET A 351 9.94 10.09 23.76
N VAL A 352 10.95 10.03 22.89
CA VAL A 352 10.78 10.25 21.45
C VAL A 352 10.55 8.89 20.79
N MET A 353 9.33 8.63 20.30
CA MET A 353 8.99 7.35 19.66
C MET A 353 9.45 7.28 18.21
N GLU A 354 9.56 8.41 17.52
CA GLU A 354 10.21 8.49 16.22
C GLU A 354 11.18 9.66 16.21
N LEU A 355 12.47 9.35 16.41
CA LEU A 355 13.55 10.29 16.08
C LEU A 355 13.91 10.06 14.61
N TRP A 356 13.42 10.92 13.73
CA TRP A 356 13.60 10.80 12.28
C TRP A 356 15.07 11.00 11.90
N THR A 357 15.81 9.91 11.73
CA THR A 357 17.28 9.90 11.53
C THR A 357 17.68 10.27 10.11
N GLY A 358 16.76 10.20 9.16
CA GLY A 358 16.94 10.41 7.74
C GLY A 358 15.61 10.74 7.08
N TRP A 359 15.43 10.39 5.81
CA TRP A 359 14.17 10.55 5.09
C TRP A 359 14.10 9.62 3.88
N PHE A 360 12.89 9.35 3.40
CA PHE A 360 12.61 8.49 2.24
C PHE A 360 12.49 9.29 0.94
N ASP A 361 12.52 8.61 -0.21
CA ASP A 361 12.47 9.25 -1.54
C ASP A 361 11.23 8.92 -2.35
N TYR A 362 10.98 9.77 -3.35
CA TYR A 362 9.95 9.58 -4.37
C TYR A 362 10.56 9.39 -5.76
N TRP A 363 9.84 8.67 -6.62
CA TRP A 363 10.18 8.64 -8.03
C TRP A 363 10.07 10.04 -8.66
N GLY A 364 11.11 10.45 -9.40
CA GLY A 364 11.22 11.76 -10.03
C GLY A 364 11.88 12.84 -9.17
N GLN A 365 12.25 12.51 -7.92
CA GLN A 365 13.07 13.41 -7.09
C GLN A 365 14.50 13.52 -7.67
N LEU A 366 15.10 14.70 -7.56
CA LEU A 366 16.41 14.99 -8.16
C LEU A 366 17.57 14.25 -7.49
N LYS A 367 17.49 14.02 -6.18
CA LYS A 367 18.55 13.43 -5.37
C LYS A 367 17.97 12.58 -4.25
N HIS A 368 18.74 11.58 -3.83
CA HIS A 368 18.49 10.83 -2.61
C HIS A 368 18.46 11.78 -1.41
N SER A 369 17.54 11.52 -0.49
CA SER A 369 17.37 12.33 0.71
C SER A 369 18.53 12.11 1.67
N HIS A 370 19.10 13.21 2.19
CA HIS A 370 20.20 13.14 3.14
C HIS A 370 19.92 13.94 4.42
N SER A 371 20.41 13.44 5.55
CA SER A 371 20.36 14.09 6.85
C SER A 371 21.75 14.18 7.48
N SER A 372 21.98 15.28 8.20
CA SER A 372 23.27 15.56 8.84
C SER A 372 23.49 14.66 10.08
N PRO A 373 24.62 13.94 10.16
CA PRO A 373 25.03 13.25 11.38
C PRO A 373 25.17 14.19 12.58
N GLU A 374 25.60 15.43 12.37
CA GLU A 374 25.80 16.43 13.43
C GLU A 374 24.47 16.89 14.04
N VAL A 375 23.42 17.06 13.23
CA VAL A 375 22.08 17.39 13.72
C VAL A 375 21.51 16.25 14.56
N LEU A 376 21.73 14.99 14.12
CA LEU A 376 21.36 13.80 14.88
C LEU A 376 22.11 13.75 16.22
N GLU A 377 23.42 13.96 16.21
CA GLU A 377 24.26 13.97 17.42
C GLU A 377 23.75 15.00 18.44
N LYS A 378 23.54 16.24 17.99
CA LYS A 378 23.06 17.33 18.84
C LYS A 378 21.71 17.00 19.46
N THR A 379 20.77 16.51 18.64
CA THR A 379 19.42 16.15 19.08
C THR A 379 19.47 15.01 20.10
N LEU A 380 20.24 13.96 19.81
CA LEU A 380 20.42 12.80 20.69
C LEU A 380 21.03 13.20 22.03
N ASN A 381 22.08 14.02 22.04
CA ASN A 381 22.74 14.48 23.27
C ASN A 381 21.80 15.33 24.14
N VAL A 382 20.91 16.13 23.53
CA VAL A 382 19.89 16.89 24.26
C VAL A 382 18.88 15.94 24.92
N ILE A 383 18.34 14.96 24.19
CA ILE A 383 17.44 13.93 24.75
C ILE A 383 18.14 13.15 25.87
N LEU A 384 19.42 12.80 25.68
CA LEU A 384 20.22 12.08 26.67
C LEU A 384 20.42 12.88 27.96
N SER A 385 20.73 14.17 27.86
CA SER A 385 21.02 15.03 29.02
C SER A 385 19.81 15.30 29.91
N MET A 386 18.60 15.30 29.36
CA MET A 386 17.35 15.48 30.13
C MET A 386 16.75 14.18 30.71
N GLY A 387 17.44 13.04 30.57
CA GLY A 387 16.93 11.75 31.03
C GLY A 387 15.89 11.09 30.09
N GLY A 388 15.68 11.63 28.88
CA GLY A 388 14.70 11.11 27.91
C GLY A 388 15.08 9.75 27.30
N SER A 389 14.07 8.98 26.92
CA SER A 389 14.20 7.77 26.10
C SER A 389 14.01 8.09 24.62
N PHE A 390 14.45 7.23 23.72
CA PHE A 390 14.26 7.45 22.29
C PHE A 390 14.15 6.15 21.50
N ASN A 391 13.58 6.27 20.30
CA ASN A 391 13.60 5.26 19.26
C ASN A 391 14.06 5.89 17.93
N LEU A 392 15.10 5.33 17.33
CA LEU A 392 15.67 5.81 16.06
C LEU A 392 14.82 5.32 14.89
N TYR A 393 14.13 6.24 14.21
CA TYR A 393 13.31 5.96 13.03
C TYR A 393 14.00 6.53 11.78
N MET A 394 14.72 5.77 10.97
CA MET A 394 14.93 4.33 11.01
C MET A 394 16.32 3.99 11.55
N PHE A 395 16.41 2.94 12.37
CA PHE A 395 17.72 2.31 12.62
C PHE A 395 18.21 1.61 11.35
N ILE A 396 17.33 0.86 10.69
CA ILE A 396 17.51 0.38 9.34
C ILE A 396 16.17 0.42 8.64
N GLY A 397 16.11 1.04 7.46
CA GLY A 397 14.87 1.06 6.70
C GLY A 397 14.69 -0.19 5.83
N GLY A 398 15.72 -0.64 5.10
CA GLY A 398 15.69 -1.83 4.27
C GLY A 398 15.07 -1.58 2.89
N THR A 399 14.21 -2.49 2.40
CA THR A 399 13.65 -2.43 1.05
C THR A 399 12.14 -2.65 1.05
N ASN A 400 11.41 -1.83 0.27
CA ASN A 400 10.01 -2.04 -0.07
C ASN A 400 9.87 -3.10 -1.18
N PHE A 401 10.12 -4.37 -0.87
CA PHE A 401 10.08 -5.44 -1.88
C PHE A 401 8.71 -5.55 -2.57
N GLY A 402 8.72 -5.98 -3.83
CA GLY A 402 7.50 -6.12 -4.63
C GLY A 402 6.72 -4.82 -4.80
N PHE A 403 5.45 -4.83 -4.40
CA PHE A 403 4.51 -3.72 -4.58
C PHE A 403 4.07 -3.09 -3.25
N THR A 404 4.97 -3.08 -2.27
CA THR A 404 4.66 -2.69 -0.89
C THR A 404 4.92 -1.23 -0.58
N SER A 405 5.62 -0.52 -1.46
CA SER A 405 5.86 0.93 -1.34
C SER A 405 4.54 1.71 -1.36
N GLY A 406 4.44 2.73 -0.51
CA GLY A 406 3.30 3.64 -0.53
C GLY A 406 3.51 4.86 -1.40
N ALA A 407 2.68 5.88 -1.16
CA ALA A 407 2.80 7.19 -1.77
C ALA A 407 2.37 8.29 -0.79
N ASN A 408 2.75 9.52 -1.08
CA ASN A 408 2.22 10.69 -0.38
C ASN A 408 1.41 11.57 -1.34
N ASN A 409 0.46 12.30 -0.78
CA ASN A 409 -0.18 13.41 -1.48
C ASN A 409 0.12 14.72 -0.76
N PHE A 410 0.81 15.62 -1.45
CA PHE A 410 1.09 16.97 -0.95
C PHE A 410 0.52 17.98 -1.93
N SER A 411 -0.42 18.79 -1.45
CA SER A 411 -1.04 19.86 -2.24
C SER A 411 -1.62 19.38 -3.58
N GLY A 412 -2.18 18.16 -3.61
CA GLY A 412 -2.78 17.57 -4.81
C GLY A 412 -1.81 16.86 -5.75
N VAL A 413 -0.51 16.79 -5.42
CA VAL A 413 0.51 16.07 -6.20
C VAL A 413 0.73 14.68 -5.61
N PHE A 414 0.56 13.65 -6.44
CA PHE A 414 0.83 12.26 -6.08
C PHE A 414 2.32 11.96 -6.19
N ASN A 415 2.93 11.51 -5.09
CA ASN A 415 4.35 11.24 -4.98
C ASN A 415 4.56 9.77 -4.58
N PRO A 416 4.73 8.84 -5.53
CA PRO A 416 4.96 7.44 -5.24
C PRO A 416 6.39 7.21 -4.75
N MET A 417 6.53 6.41 -3.69
CA MET A 417 7.82 6.15 -3.06
C MET A 417 8.65 5.16 -3.87
N VAL A 418 9.97 5.27 -3.74
CA VAL A 418 10.90 4.35 -4.39
C VAL A 418 10.92 2.97 -3.71
N THR A 419 11.55 2.00 -4.38
CA THR A 419 11.67 0.62 -3.88
C THR A 419 12.67 0.55 -2.72
N SER A 420 13.78 1.28 -2.82
CA SER A 420 14.73 1.41 -1.71
C SER A 420 14.03 2.11 -0.55
N TYR A 421 14.24 1.60 0.65
CA TYR A 421 13.90 2.29 1.88
C TYR A 421 15.18 2.45 2.71
N ASP A 422 16.31 2.78 2.06
CA ASP A 422 17.57 3.12 2.73
C ASP A 422 17.34 4.17 3.83
N TYR A 423 16.49 5.15 3.51
CA TYR A 423 16.04 6.21 4.40
C TYR A 423 17.16 7.17 4.82
N ASP A 424 18.39 7.00 4.32
CA ASP A 424 19.59 7.56 4.93
C ASP A 424 19.57 7.26 6.44
N ALA A 425 19.33 5.99 6.78
CA ALA A 425 19.16 5.50 8.14
C ALA A 425 20.50 5.37 8.89
N ILE A 426 20.45 4.78 10.09
CA ILE A 426 21.66 4.45 10.85
C ILE A 426 22.48 3.37 10.14
N LEU A 427 21.82 2.38 9.53
CA LEU A 427 22.42 1.42 8.60
C LEU A 427 21.87 1.67 7.19
N THR A 428 22.66 1.35 6.16
CA THR A 428 22.20 1.42 4.76
C THR A 428 21.09 0.39 4.48
N GLU A 429 20.45 0.46 3.30
CA GLU A 429 19.47 -0.52 2.81
C GLU A 429 19.98 -1.98 2.95
N SER A 430 21.26 -2.21 2.64
CA SER A 430 21.89 -3.53 2.74
C SER A 430 22.46 -3.86 4.12
N GLY A 431 22.26 -2.97 5.10
CA GLY A 431 22.63 -3.14 6.50
C GLY A 431 24.06 -2.73 6.83
N ASP A 432 24.74 -1.93 6.00
CA ASP A 432 26.12 -1.50 6.26
C ASP A 432 26.19 -0.37 7.29
N VAL A 433 27.29 -0.33 8.03
CA VAL A 433 27.53 0.69 9.06
C VAL A 433 27.86 2.04 8.42
N THR A 434 27.23 3.11 8.93
CA THR A 434 27.38 4.48 8.40
C THR A 434 28.10 5.41 9.40
N ALA A 435 28.39 6.65 8.96
CA ALA A 435 28.84 7.70 9.87
C ALA A 435 27.82 7.96 11.02
N LYS A 436 26.51 7.91 10.73
CA LYS A 436 25.45 8.07 11.74
C LYS A 436 25.45 6.96 12.78
N TYR A 437 25.77 5.72 12.39
CA TYR A 437 25.97 4.63 13.35
C TYR A 437 27.06 4.96 14.36
N HIS A 438 28.20 5.48 13.90
CA HIS A 438 29.30 5.84 14.79
C HIS A 438 28.95 7.00 15.73
N VAL A 439 28.21 8.00 15.24
CA VAL A 439 27.69 9.11 16.07
C VAL A 439 26.83 8.57 17.23
N VAL A 440 25.80 7.79 16.91
CA VAL A 440 24.88 7.23 17.92
C VAL A 440 25.64 6.35 18.92
N ARG A 441 26.49 5.46 18.39
CA ARG A 441 27.31 4.56 19.21
C ARG A 441 28.21 5.31 20.19
N ASN A 442 28.83 6.41 19.75
CA ASN A 442 29.73 7.20 20.59
C ASN A 442 28.97 7.95 21.69
N SER A 443 27.81 8.54 21.38
CA SER A 443 26.93 9.16 22.38
C SER A 443 26.49 8.15 23.44
N LEU A 444 26.07 6.94 23.02
CA LEU A 444 25.66 5.89 23.95
C LEU A 444 26.83 5.33 24.75
N LEU A 445 28.00 5.12 24.13
CA LEU A 445 29.19 4.69 24.86
C LEU A 445 29.58 5.69 25.96
N THR A 446 29.45 6.99 25.68
CA THR A 446 29.71 8.06 26.65
C THR A 446 28.71 7.99 27.81
N PHE A 447 27.42 7.83 27.51
CA PHE A 447 26.39 7.60 28.52
C PHE A 447 26.69 6.35 29.37
N TYR A 448 26.98 5.20 28.74
CA TYR A 448 27.25 3.95 29.45
C TYR A 448 28.48 4.03 30.36
N LYS A 449 29.55 4.69 29.92
CA LYS A 449 30.72 4.95 30.77
C LYS A 449 30.39 5.81 31.99
N SER A 450 29.49 6.80 31.84
CA SER A 450 29.05 7.65 32.95
C SER A 450 28.33 6.87 34.07
N ILE A 451 27.76 5.70 33.75
CA ILE A 451 27.09 4.81 34.70
C ILE A 451 27.89 3.53 34.99
N GLY A 452 29.19 3.52 34.69
CA GLY A 452 30.13 2.45 35.07
C GLY A 452 30.21 1.26 34.10
N ILE A 453 29.54 1.29 32.94
CA ILE A 453 29.64 0.24 31.92
C ILE A 453 30.87 0.51 31.02
N LYS A 454 31.81 -0.45 30.98
CA LYS A 454 33.16 -0.25 30.41
C LYS A 454 33.20 -0.18 28.88
N GLY A 455 32.25 -0.79 28.17
CA GLY A 455 32.27 -0.85 26.71
C GLY A 455 30.99 -1.43 26.11
N LEU A 456 30.88 -1.32 24.79
CA LEU A 456 29.79 -1.86 24.00
C LEU A 456 30.24 -3.09 23.20
N PRO A 457 29.32 -3.99 22.81
CA PRO A 457 29.66 -5.16 22.01
C PRO A 457 30.37 -4.79 20.69
N VAL A 458 31.16 -5.72 20.16
CA VAL A 458 31.85 -5.55 18.87
C VAL A 458 30.83 -5.42 17.75
N ILE A 459 31.10 -4.51 16.81
CA ILE A 459 30.25 -4.30 15.63
C ILE A 459 30.41 -5.51 14.70
N PRO A 460 29.31 -6.21 14.34
CA PRO A 460 29.35 -7.25 13.31
C PRO A 460 29.90 -6.72 11.98
N LYS A 461 30.62 -7.56 11.24
CA LYS A 461 31.12 -7.19 9.91
C LYS A 461 29.95 -7.02 8.93
N ASP A 462 30.12 -6.10 7.99
CA ASP A 462 29.18 -5.92 6.89
C ASP A 462 29.09 -7.16 6.00
N THR A 463 27.91 -7.37 5.40
CA THR A 463 27.69 -8.50 4.50
C THR A 463 28.56 -8.33 3.26
N ARG A 464 29.10 -9.44 2.75
CA ARG A 464 29.90 -9.43 1.52
C ARG A 464 29.04 -8.94 0.37
N LYS A 465 29.59 -8.01 -0.42
CA LYS A 465 29.01 -7.52 -1.68
C LYS A 465 29.82 -8.01 -2.87
N ALA A 466 29.17 -8.37 -3.96
CA ALA A 466 29.80 -8.87 -5.17
C ALA A 466 29.37 -8.08 -6.41
N HIS A 467 30.35 -7.87 -7.29
CA HIS A 467 30.14 -7.41 -8.65
C HIS A 467 30.11 -8.64 -9.56
N TYR A 468 28.93 -9.06 -10.00
CA TYR A 468 28.78 -10.20 -10.90
C TYR A 468 28.89 -9.83 -12.38
N GLY A 469 28.91 -8.54 -12.70
CA GLY A 469 29.08 -8.04 -14.07
C GLY A 469 27.79 -8.02 -14.87
N GLU A 470 27.93 -7.89 -16.18
CA GLU A 470 26.81 -7.83 -17.11
C GLU A 470 26.26 -9.23 -17.41
N VAL A 471 24.93 -9.31 -17.45
CA VAL A 471 24.17 -10.51 -17.80
C VAL A 471 23.31 -10.17 -19.01
N GLU A 472 23.53 -10.92 -20.09
CA GLU A 472 22.82 -10.77 -21.34
C GLU A 472 21.39 -11.31 -21.27
N LEU A 473 20.50 -10.68 -22.05
CA LEU A 473 19.14 -11.16 -22.24
C LEU A 473 19.15 -12.40 -23.14
N THR A 474 18.54 -13.47 -22.66
CA THR A 474 18.50 -14.74 -23.38
C THR A 474 17.22 -14.93 -24.17
N ASP A 475 16.08 -14.65 -23.54
CA ASP A 475 14.76 -14.88 -24.12
C ASP A 475 13.83 -13.71 -23.80
N MET A 476 12.76 -13.60 -24.57
CA MET A 476 11.69 -12.64 -24.36
C MET A 476 10.31 -13.26 -24.62
N MET A 477 9.28 -12.60 -24.12
CA MET A 477 7.88 -12.94 -24.37
C MET A 477 7.10 -11.66 -24.66
N GLU A 478 6.54 -11.57 -25.87
CA GLU A 478 5.74 -10.43 -26.30
C GLU A 478 4.42 -10.33 -25.52
N TRP A 479 3.87 -9.12 -25.44
CA TRP A 479 2.67 -8.80 -24.67
C TRP A 479 1.48 -9.72 -24.94
N ASP A 480 1.16 -9.98 -26.21
CA ASP A 480 -0.01 -10.80 -26.57
C ASP A 480 0.12 -12.23 -26.07
N VAL A 481 1.33 -12.80 -26.12
CA VAL A 481 1.64 -14.12 -25.59
C VAL A 481 1.56 -14.09 -24.07
N PHE A 482 2.27 -13.15 -23.43
CA PHE A 482 2.34 -13.03 -21.98
C PHE A 482 0.94 -12.92 -21.34
N ILE A 483 0.12 -11.99 -21.81
CA ILE A 483 -1.22 -11.75 -21.24
C ILE A 483 -2.19 -12.89 -21.51
N SER A 484 -1.99 -13.65 -22.59
CA SER A 484 -2.81 -14.84 -22.85
C SER A 484 -2.50 -15.99 -21.89
N LEU A 485 -1.31 -16.02 -21.28
CA LEU A 485 -0.95 -17.01 -20.24
C LEU A 485 -1.50 -16.66 -18.86
N ILE A 486 -1.68 -15.36 -18.57
CA ILE A 486 -2.27 -14.94 -17.30
C ILE A 486 -3.73 -15.42 -17.25
N PRO A 487 -4.24 -15.97 -16.13
CA PRO A 487 -5.65 -16.36 -15.99
C PRO A 487 -6.62 -15.17 -15.97
N ILE A 488 -7.87 -15.37 -16.41
CA ILE A 488 -8.92 -14.32 -16.40
C ILE A 488 -9.52 -14.33 -15.00
N ALA A 489 -9.15 -13.38 -14.14
CA ALA A 489 -9.65 -13.35 -12.77
C ALA A 489 -11.17 -13.10 -12.71
N ALA A 490 -11.68 -12.21 -13.56
CA ALA A 490 -13.11 -11.87 -13.63
C ALA A 490 -13.50 -11.41 -15.03
N THR A 491 -14.81 -11.37 -15.29
CA THR A 491 -15.40 -10.71 -16.47
C THR A 491 -16.45 -9.70 -16.01
N ASP A 492 -16.54 -8.54 -16.65
CA ASP A 492 -17.47 -7.47 -16.26
C ASP A 492 -17.89 -6.64 -17.48
N ASP A 493 -19.15 -6.22 -17.54
CA ASP A 493 -19.66 -5.31 -18.58
C ASP A 493 -19.01 -3.93 -18.47
N LYS A 494 -18.49 -3.57 -17.29
CA LYS A 494 -17.82 -2.28 -17.07
C LYS A 494 -16.49 -2.48 -16.35
N VAL A 495 -15.53 -1.65 -16.72
CA VAL A 495 -14.28 -1.54 -15.96
C VAL A 495 -14.55 -0.87 -14.61
N ASN A 496 -14.02 -1.48 -13.55
CA ASN A 496 -14.14 -1.02 -12.18
C ASN A 496 -12.80 -1.13 -11.44
N TYR A 497 -12.70 -0.51 -10.27
CA TYR A 497 -11.45 -0.52 -9.52
C TYR A 497 -11.03 -1.94 -9.12
N MET A 498 -9.72 -2.15 -8.99
CA MET A 498 -9.12 -3.45 -8.71
C MET A 498 -9.62 -4.10 -7.42
N GLU A 499 -10.01 -3.29 -6.43
CA GLU A 499 -10.57 -3.78 -5.16
C GLU A 499 -11.91 -4.50 -5.35
N THR A 500 -12.66 -4.15 -6.40
CA THR A 500 -13.97 -4.74 -6.72
C THR A 500 -13.84 -6.21 -7.10
N TYR A 501 -12.75 -6.57 -7.78
CA TYR A 501 -12.59 -7.90 -8.34
C TYR A 501 -11.96 -8.87 -7.33
N LYS A 502 -12.21 -10.14 -7.61
CA LYS A 502 -11.64 -11.27 -6.90
C LYS A 502 -11.02 -12.21 -7.92
N ASP A 503 -9.97 -12.92 -7.52
CA ASP A 503 -9.45 -14.02 -8.32
C ASP A 503 -10.29 -15.30 -8.11
N HIS A 504 -9.90 -16.37 -8.81
CA HIS A 504 -10.58 -17.68 -8.76
C HIS A 504 -10.59 -18.33 -7.36
N ASN A 505 -9.73 -17.88 -6.45
CA ASN A 505 -9.65 -18.35 -5.07
C ASN A 505 -10.35 -17.39 -4.09
N ASP A 506 -11.20 -16.49 -4.60
CA ASP A 506 -11.88 -15.43 -3.84
C ASP A 506 -10.91 -14.42 -3.19
N HIS A 507 -9.64 -14.40 -3.58
CA HIS A 507 -8.66 -13.46 -3.06
C HIS A 507 -8.80 -12.08 -3.72
N SER A 508 -8.64 -11.04 -2.92
CA SER A 508 -8.35 -9.68 -3.41
C SER A 508 -6.89 -9.62 -3.82
N ASN A 509 -6.62 -9.34 -5.10
CA ASN A 509 -5.37 -8.68 -5.43
C ASN A 509 -5.58 -7.17 -5.50
N THR A 510 -4.93 -6.44 -4.59
CA THR A 510 -5.01 -4.98 -4.51
C THR A 510 -3.67 -4.30 -4.79
N LEU A 511 -2.65 -5.05 -5.24
CA LEU A 511 -1.30 -4.57 -5.50
C LEU A 511 -0.87 -4.90 -6.94
N GLY A 512 0.17 -4.21 -7.42
CA GLY A 512 0.72 -4.45 -8.76
C GLY A 512 -0.13 -3.85 -9.87
N TYR A 513 -0.48 -4.67 -10.86
CA TYR A 513 -1.18 -4.22 -12.07
C TYR A 513 -2.52 -4.92 -12.23
N ILE A 514 -3.48 -4.20 -12.82
CA ILE A 514 -4.73 -4.73 -13.35
C ILE A 514 -4.77 -4.47 -14.86
N VAL A 515 -5.18 -5.47 -15.64
CA VAL A 515 -5.34 -5.38 -17.09
C VAL A 515 -6.80 -5.63 -17.44
N TYR A 516 -7.41 -4.69 -18.14
CA TYR A 516 -8.75 -4.80 -18.71
C TYR A 516 -8.60 -5.10 -20.21
N SER A 517 -8.93 -6.32 -20.61
CA SER A 517 -8.80 -6.80 -21.98
C SER A 517 -10.16 -6.87 -22.68
N TYR A 518 -10.29 -6.19 -23.81
CA TYR A 518 -11.46 -6.26 -24.68
C TYR A 518 -11.09 -6.95 -26.01
N LEU A 519 -11.83 -8.01 -26.34
CA LEU A 519 -11.68 -8.70 -27.61
C LEU A 519 -12.52 -7.99 -28.67
N ILE A 520 -11.82 -7.34 -29.59
CA ILE A 520 -12.43 -6.69 -30.73
C ILE A 520 -12.83 -7.80 -31.71
N GLY A 521 -14.15 -7.98 -31.89
CA GLY A 521 -14.72 -8.92 -32.84
C GLY A 521 -14.33 -8.62 -34.29
N GLN A 522 -14.91 -9.35 -35.26
CA GLN A 522 -14.63 -9.21 -36.70
C GLN A 522 -15.08 -7.86 -37.32
N ASP A 523 -15.31 -6.84 -36.50
CA ASP A 523 -15.78 -5.55 -36.95
C ASP A 523 -14.70 -4.82 -37.77
N THR A 524 -14.94 -4.77 -39.08
CA THR A 524 -14.10 -4.10 -40.08
C THR A 524 -13.96 -2.59 -39.86
N HIS A 525 -14.82 -1.97 -39.03
CA HIS A 525 -14.81 -0.52 -38.78
C HIS A 525 -13.71 -0.05 -37.84
N TRP A 526 -13.01 -0.94 -37.12
CA TRP A 526 -11.90 -0.54 -36.23
C TRP A 526 -10.72 0.08 -37.00
N ASN A 527 -10.59 -0.26 -38.29
CA ASN A 527 -9.60 0.34 -39.20
C ASN A 527 -9.95 1.76 -39.66
N LYS A 528 -11.22 2.18 -39.52
CA LYS A 528 -11.70 3.45 -40.06
C LYS A 528 -11.66 4.58 -39.03
N MET A 529 -11.85 4.28 -37.74
CA MET A 529 -11.77 5.24 -36.65
C MET A 529 -11.28 4.56 -35.36
N PRO A 530 -9.96 4.54 -35.12
CA PRO A 530 -9.40 3.97 -33.91
C PRO A 530 -9.37 5.03 -32.81
N GLY A 531 -10.30 4.95 -31.86
CA GLY A 531 -10.34 5.84 -30.72
C GLY A 531 -11.26 5.30 -29.63
N ILE A 532 -10.82 5.41 -28.39
CA ILE A 532 -11.65 5.11 -27.23
C ILE A 532 -11.84 6.39 -26.43
N GLN A 533 -13.05 6.62 -25.98
CA GLN A 533 -13.34 7.67 -25.02
C GLN A 533 -13.55 7.02 -23.67
N LEU A 534 -12.69 7.36 -22.71
CA LEU A 534 -12.89 7.03 -21.32
C LEU A 534 -13.56 8.24 -20.66
N THR A 535 -14.81 8.11 -20.23
CA THR A 535 -15.49 9.14 -19.44
C THR A 535 -15.42 8.82 -17.94
N GLY A 536 -14.37 8.10 -17.55
CA GLY A 536 -14.17 7.55 -16.22
C GLY A 536 -12.81 7.97 -15.65
N GLU A 537 -12.50 7.48 -14.46
CA GLU A 537 -11.24 7.78 -13.79
C GLU A 537 -10.30 6.58 -13.85
N TYR A 538 -9.03 6.82 -14.21
CA TYR A 538 -7.93 5.91 -13.87
C TYR A 538 -7.21 6.45 -12.63
N LYS A 539 -6.42 5.59 -11.98
CA LYS A 539 -5.60 5.99 -10.83
C LYS A 539 -4.15 5.57 -11.04
N ASP A 540 -3.26 6.52 -10.85
CA ASP A 540 -1.80 6.46 -10.89
C ASP A 540 -1.19 6.39 -12.28
N ARG A 541 -1.41 5.31 -13.04
CA ARG A 541 -0.82 5.17 -14.37
C ARG A 541 -1.59 4.22 -15.27
N LEU A 542 -2.05 4.72 -16.42
CA LEU A 542 -2.74 3.97 -17.46
C LEU A 542 -1.86 3.82 -18.70
N THR A 543 -1.77 2.61 -19.24
CA THR A 543 -1.17 2.29 -20.53
C THR A 543 -2.21 1.59 -21.41
N ALA A 544 -2.52 2.16 -22.58
CA ALA A 544 -3.42 1.54 -23.55
C ALA A 544 -2.63 0.88 -24.69
N ILE A 545 -2.96 -0.37 -24.96
CA ILE A 545 -2.21 -1.26 -25.86
C ILE A 545 -3.19 -1.86 -26.86
N LEU A 546 -2.90 -1.76 -28.15
CA LEU A 546 -3.69 -2.36 -29.22
C LEU A 546 -2.80 -3.31 -30.03
N ASN A 547 -3.10 -4.61 -29.99
CA ASN A 547 -2.35 -5.66 -30.71
C ASN A 547 -0.83 -5.59 -30.49
N SER A 548 -0.40 -5.59 -29.22
CA SER A 548 1.00 -5.42 -28.82
C SER A 548 1.67 -4.12 -29.34
N GLU A 549 0.92 -3.02 -29.42
CA GLU A 549 1.47 -1.68 -29.65
C GLU A 549 0.84 -0.70 -28.66
N ILE A 550 1.69 -0.04 -27.86
CA ILE A 550 1.28 1.06 -27.00
C ILE A 550 0.93 2.26 -27.88
N PHE A 551 -0.23 2.84 -27.62
CA PHE A 551 -0.65 4.07 -28.29
C PHE A 551 -0.98 5.21 -27.32
N TYR A 552 -1.06 4.92 -26.02
CA TYR A 552 -1.32 5.92 -25.00
C TYR A 552 -0.71 5.52 -23.66
N ILE A 553 -0.12 6.48 -22.97
CA ILE A 553 0.37 6.38 -21.60
C ILE A 553 0.05 7.69 -20.90
N GLN A 554 -0.47 7.60 -19.68
CA GLN A 554 -0.64 8.74 -18.79
C GLN A 554 -0.36 8.31 -17.35
N ASP A 555 0.34 9.16 -16.60
CA ASP A 555 0.55 9.00 -15.16
C ASP A 555 0.14 10.25 -14.37
N ASP A 556 -0.08 10.06 -13.06
CA ASP A 556 -0.56 11.08 -12.12
C ASP A 556 0.60 11.79 -11.39
N LEU A 557 1.84 11.68 -11.89
CA LEU A 557 2.99 12.38 -11.28
C LEU A 557 2.91 13.91 -11.41
N LYS A 558 2.08 14.39 -12.33
CA LYS A 558 1.72 15.81 -12.47
C LYS A 558 0.25 15.96 -12.10
N ALA A 559 -0.10 17.06 -11.44
CA ALA A 559 -1.50 17.37 -11.16
C ALA A 559 -2.28 17.39 -12.48
N SER A 560 -3.20 16.44 -12.68
CA SER A 560 -4.13 16.48 -13.79
C SER A 560 -5.54 16.19 -13.28
N LYS A 561 -6.49 17.02 -13.73
CA LYS A 561 -7.92 16.95 -13.44
C LYS A 561 -8.60 17.23 -14.77
N GLU A 562 -8.97 16.22 -15.55
CA GLU A 562 -9.84 16.39 -16.71
C GLU A 562 -10.35 15.04 -17.25
N ASP A 563 -11.46 15.06 -17.99
CA ASP A 563 -11.90 13.93 -18.81
C ASP A 563 -10.92 13.74 -19.97
N PHE A 564 -10.33 12.54 -20.12
CA PHE A 564 -9.31 12.32 -21.14
C PHE A 564 -9.82 11.49 -22.33
N PHE A 565 -9.78 12.12 -23.51
CA PHE A 565 -10.01 11.44 -24.78
C PHE A 565 -8.72 10.69 -25.19
N ILE A 566 -8.79 9.36 -25.29
CA ILE A 566 -7.66 8.55 -25.73
C ILE A 566 -7.81 8.25 -27.23
N THR A 567 -7.07 8.99 -28.04
CA THR A 567 -7.07 8.81 -29.48
C THR A 567 -5.89 7.94 -29.94
N TYR A 568 -6.15 6.95 -30.79
CA TYR A 568 -5.09 6.18 -31.46
C TYR A 568 -4.73 6.90 -32.77
N LYS A 569 -3.45 7.25 -32.95
CA LYS A 569 -2.82 7.82 -34.18
C LYS A 569 -3.80 8.54 -35.14
N TRP A 570 -4.02 9.83 -34.91
CA TRP A 570 -4.62 10.70 -35.91
C TRP A 570 -3.51 11.15 -36.87
N ASP A 571 -3.48 10.61 -38.09
CA ASP A 571 -2.69 11.22 -39.18
C ASP A 571 -3.21 12.65 -39.43
N GLU A 572 -2.34 13.63 -39.66
CA GLU A 572 -2.73 15.00 -40.03
C GLU A 572 -3.62 15.03 -41.29
N LYS A 573 -3.44 14.07 -42.18
CA LYS A 573 -4.33 13.86 -43.33
C LYS A 573 -5.75 13.50 -42.90
N PHE A 574 -5.89 12.66 -41.88
CA PHE A 574 -7.19 12.28 -41.32
C PHE A 574 -7.78 13.38 -40.44
N LYS A 575 -6.99 14.24 -39.79
CA LYS A 575 -7.51 15.48 -39.17
C LYS A 575 -8.19 16.35 -40.21
N LYS A 576 -7.56 16.56 -41.36
CA LYS A 576 -8.11 17.37 -42.44
C LYS A 576 -9.39 16.75 -43.03
N ASP A 577 -9.37 15.44 -43.31
CA ASP A 577 -10.54 14.70 -43.78
C ASP A 577 -11.63 14.56 -42.69
N HIS A 578 -11.28 14.57 -41.40
CA HIS A 578 -12.23 14.53 -40.28
C HIS A 578 -12.85 15.89 -40.01
N TYR A 579 -12.10 16.99 -40.16
CA TYR A 579 -12.69 18.34 -40.17
C TYR A 579 -13.56 18.52 -41.39
N GLU A 580 -13.17 18.07 -42.59
CA GLU A 580 -14.04 18.07 -43.78
C GLU A 580 -15.24 17.12 -43.63
N PHE A 581 -15.09 15.94 -43.03
CA PHE A 581 -16.21 15.03 -42.76
C PHE A 581 -17.13 15.55 -41.65
N MET A 582 -16.60 16.14 -40.58
CA MET A 582 -17.39 16.81 -39.55
C MET A 582 -18.05 18.07 -40.09
N TYR A 583 -17.38 18.85 -40.93
CA TYR A 583 -17.97 20.01 -41.60
C TYR A 583 -19.05 19.55 -42.59
N ASP A 584 -18.81 18.55 -43.44
CA ASP A 584 -19.86 17.99 -44.31
C ASP A 584 -21.02 17.35 -43.50
N TYR A 585 -20.73 16.78 -42.32
CA TYR A 585 -21.72 16.17 -41.41
C TYR A 585 -22.45 17.21 -40.53
N LEU A 586 -21.89 18.40 -40.31
CA LEU A 586 -22.44 19.49 -39.49
C LEU A 586 -23.01 20.65 -40.33
N ASP A 587 -22.52 20.91 -41.54
CA ASP A 587 -23.09 21.86 -42.51
C ASP A 587 -24.42 21.32 -43.06
N ASP A 588 -24.59 20.00 -43.16
CA ASP A 588 -25.90 19.38 -43.42
C ASP A 588 -26.86 19.46 -42.20
N TYR A 589 -26.40 20.01 -41.06
CA TYR A 589 -27.10 19.99 -39.77
C TYR A 589 -27.27 21.37 -39.11
N TYR A 590 -27.21 22.46 -39.88
CA TYR A 590 -27.68 23.78 -39.47
C TYR A 590 -29.04 24.14 -40.08
N ASP A 591 -30.02 23.23 -40.00
CA ASP A 591 -31.37 23.65 -39.64
C ASP A 591 -32.34 22.48 -39.38
N VAL A 592 -33.15 22.66 -38.33
CA VAL A 592 -34.51 22.14 -38.16
C VAL A 592 -34.66 20.65 -37.78
N PHE A 593 -34.99 20.45 -36.50
CA PHE A 593 -36.22 19.81 -36.03
C PHE A 593 -36.84 18.68 -36.87
N ASN A 594 -37.14 17.57 -36.19
CA ASN A 594 -37.92 16.39 -36.62
C ASN A 594 -37.12 15.21 -37.16
N MET A 595 -36.83 14.31 -36.22
CA MET A 595 -36.94 12.87 -36.42
C MET A 595 -38.19 12.51 -37.24
N GLN A 596 -38.03 12.21 -38.52
CA GLN A 596 -38.84 11.25 -39.27
C GLN A 596 -38.22 11.14 -40.68
N HIS A 597 -38.06 9.91 -41.18
CA HIS A 597 -37.68 9.53 -42.57
C HIS A 597 -36.26 8.99 -42.85
N TRP A 598 -35.40 8.75 -41.84
CA TRP A 598 -34.09 8.13 -42.06
C TRP A 598 -34.05 6.60 -41.87
N LEU A 599 -34.91 5.86 -42.57
CA LEU A 599 -34.72 4.40 -42.67
C LEU A 599 -34.78 3.83 -44.10
N LEU A 600 -35.16 4.61 -45.11
CA LEU A 600 -35.42 4.06 -46.45
C LEU A 600 -34.60 4.65 -47.61
N PRO A 601 -34.02 5.87 -47.54
CA PRO A 601 -33.05 6.29 -48.57
C PRO A 601 -31.61 5.77 -48.32
N PHE A 602 -31.24 5.51 -47.06
CA PHE A 602 -29.91 5.01 -46.65
C PHE A 602 -29.58 3.62 -47.23
N LEU A 603 -30.59 2.77 -47.47
CA LEU A 603 -30.41 1.44 -48.04
C LEU A 603 -30.15 1.41 -49.55
N HIS A 604 -30.23 2.55 -50.26
CA HIS A 604 -30.02 2.58 -51.71
C HIS A 604 -28.62 3.06 -52.16
N ARG A 605 -27.82 3.68 -51.27
CA ARG A 605 -26.46 4.15 -51.61
C ARG A 605 -25.29 3.28 -51.12
N VAL A 606 -25.55 2.26 -50.29
CA VAL A 606 -24.51 1.34 -49.79
C VAL A 606 -24.05 0.30 -50.84
N LYS A 607 -24.61 0.31 -52.07
CA LYS A 607 -24.29 -0.69 -53.09
C LYS A 607 -23.10 -0.38 -54.01
N ASN A 608 -22.43 0.77 -53.92
CA ASN A 608 -21.43 1.18 -54.92
C ASN A 608 -20.06 1.66 -54.41
N ILE A 609 -19.64 1.27 -53.21
CA ILE A 609 -18.22 1.40 -52.81
C ILE A 609 -17.70 0.01 -52.48
N THR A 610 -17.46 -0.77 -53.52
CA THR A 610 -16.71 -2.02 -53.47
C THR A 610 -15.80 -2.08 -54.67
N ALA A 611 -14.67 -1.36 -54.63
CA ALA A 611 -13.53 -1.64 -55.49
C ALA A 611 -12.27 -0.98 -54.93
N LYS A 612 -11.24 -1.81 -54.73
CA LYS A 612 -9.86 -1.50 -54.32
C LYS A 612 -9.62 -1.19 -52.84
N MET A 613 -9.73 -2.23 -52.01
CA MET A 613 -8.64 -2.51 -51.06
C MET A 613 -8.37 -4.02 -51.11
N GLU A 614 -7.11 -4.36 -51.32
CA GLU A 614 -6.63 -5.73 -51.45
C GLU A 614 -7.02 -6.55 -50.23
N LYS A 615 -7.53 -7.76 -50.50
CA LYS A 615 -7.65 -8.84 -49.52
C LYS A 615 -6.26 -9.15 -48.96
N ARG A 616 -5.87 -8.54 -47.84
CA ARG A 616 -5.00 -9.21 -46.87
C ARG A 616 -5.90 -10.05 -45.98
N GLY A 617 -5.94 -11.34 -46.30
CA GLY A 617 -6.67 -12.33 -45.51
C GLY A 617 -6.04 -12.51 -44.14
N SER A 618 -6.88 -12.53 -43.11
CA SER A 618 -6.97 -13.63 -42.12
C SER A 618 -7.84 -13.18 -40.93
N LYS A 619 -8.43 -14.18 -40.28
CA LYS A 619 -9.22 -14.11 -39.05
C LYS A 619 -8.39 -13.59 -37.86
N VAL A 620 -7.98 -12.32 -37.84
CA VAL A 620 -7.22 -11.77 -36.71
C VAL A 620 -8.18 -11.14 -35.72
N THR A 621 -8.49 -11.86 -34.64
CA THR A 621 -9.09 -11.27 -33.44
C THR A 621 -8.15 -10.20 -32.92
N ARG A 622 -8.63 -8.96 -32.77
CA ARG A 622 -7.83 -7.85 -32.24
C ARG A 622 -8.08 -7.73 -30.74
N ARG A 623 -7.08 -7.28 -30.00
CA ARG A 623 -7.19 -7.11 -28.53
C ARG A 623 -6.78 -5.71 -28.14
N LEU A 624 -7.68 -5.04 -27.41
CA LEU A 624 -7.38 -3.82 -26.68
C LEU A 624 -7.12 -4.20 -25.22
N ASP A 625 -5.96 -3.80 -24.70
CA ASP A 625 -5.63 -3.95 -23.29
C ASP A 625 -5.44 -2.56 -22.67
N LEU A 626 -6.17 -2.30 -21.59
CA LEU A 626 -5.97 -1.15 -20.72
C LEU A 626 -5.24 -1.67 -19.47
N MET A 627 -3.96 -1.41 -19.37
CA MET A 627 -3.15 -1.78 -18.20
C MET A 627 -3.07 -0.59 -17.25
N VAL A 628 -3.56 -0.78 -16.02
CA VAL A 628 -3.40 0.20 -14.94
C VAL A 628 -2.43 -0.34 -13.90
N GLU A 629 -1.44 0.46 -13.56
CA GLU A 629 -0.50 0.17 -12.49
C GLU A 629 -0.91 0.91 -11.21
N ASN A 630 -1.11 0.18 -10.12
CA ASN A 630 -1.15 0.79 -8.80
C ASN A 630 0.30 1.12 -8.40
N LEU A 631 0.66 2.40 -8.30
CA LEU A 631 2.01 2.85 -7.92
C LEU A 631 2.23 2.88 -6.40
N GLY A 632 1.19 2.55 -5.62
CA GLY A 632 1.16 2.62 -4.17
C GLY A 632 0.01 3.53 -3.72
N ARG A 633 -0.86 3.04 -2.84
CA ARG A 633 -1.87 3.89 -2.18
C ARG A 633 -1.20 4.90 -1.28
N VAL A 634 -1.80 6.09 -1.24
CA VAL A 634 -1.39 7.14 -0.32
C VAL A 634 -1.43 6.60 1.11
N ASN A 635 -0.32 6.74 1.83
CA ASN A 635 -0.27 6.46 3.26
C ASN A 635 -0.42 7.74 4.07
N PHE A 636 0.20 8.84 3.64
CA PHE A 636 0.13 10.10 4.37
C PHE A 636 -0.27 11.27 3.46
N GLU A 637 -1.01 12.22 4.06
CA GLU A 637 -1.46 13.44 3.41
C GLU A 637 -1.28 14.63 4.34
N TYR A 638 -1.01 15.79 3.75
CA TYR A 638 -0.97 17.07 4.45
C TYR A 638 -1.75 18.14 3.67
N GLY A 639 -2.65 18.87 4.36
CA GLY A 639 -3.18 20.15 3.88
C GLY A 639 -4.47 20.12 3.06
N THR A 640 -5.27 19.04 3.09
CA THR A 640 -6.58 18.99 2.42
C THR A 640 -7.74 18.87 3.42
N LYS A 641 -8.96 19.25 3.00
CA LYS A 641 -10.18 19.19 3.84
C LYS A 641 -10.87 17.83 3.83
N GLU A 642 -10.51 16.94 2.90
CA GLU A 642 -11.15 15.64 2.71
C GLU A 642 -10.15 14.52 2.97
N ASN A 643 -10.60 13.43 3.61
CA ASN A 643 -9.73 12.29 3.86
C ASN A 643 -9.45 11.51 2.57
N ILE A 644 -8.26 11.72 1.97
CA ILE A 644 -7.86 11.04 0.74
C ILE A 644 -7.69 9.53 0.90
N LEU A 645 -7.48 9.02 2.12
CA LEU A 645 -7.31 7.58 2.35
C LEU A 645 -8.56 6.80 1.92
N ASN A 646 -9.75 7.37 2.11
CA ASN A 646 -11.01 6.73 1.69
C ASN A 646 -11.20 6.67 0.17
N SER A 647 -10.44 7.47 -0.60
CA SER A 647 -10.52 7.52 -2.07
C SER A 647 -9.41 6.75 -2.77
N GLN A 648 -8.54 6.05 -2.04
CA GLN A 648 -7.39 5.30 -2.57
C GLN A 648 -7.75 3.98 -3.29
N ARG A 649 -8.91 3.90 -3.94
CA ARG A 649 -9.19 2.81 -4.87
C ARG A 649 -8.27 2.94 -6.08
N LYS A 650 -7.88 1.82 -6.69
CA LYS A 650 -6.90 1.79 -7.79
C LYS A 650 -7.45 1.07 -9.01
N GLY A 651 -6.90 1.30 -10.19
CA GLY A 651 -7.44 0.78 -11.44
C GLY A 651 -8.26 1.82 -12.21
N LEU A 652 -9.18 1.34 -13.03
CA LEU A 652 -10.02 2.13 -13.92
C LEU A 652 -11.50 1.98 -13.53
N ARG A 653 -12.26 3.08 -13.49
CA ARG A 653 -13.71 3.05 -13.23
C ARG A 653 -14.44 3.93 -14.22
N GLY A 654 -15.49 3.38 -14.84
CA GLY A 654 -16.43 4.13 -15.66
C GLY A 654 -16.72 3.44 -16.99
N PRO A 655 -17.66 3.97 -17.78
CA PRO A 655 -17.92 3.43 -19.11
C PRO A 655 -16.74 3.73 -20.04
N VAL A 656 -16.41 2.75 -20.88
CA VAL A 656 -15.45 2.91 -21.98
C VAL A 656 -16.24 2.91 -23.26
N PHE A 657 -16.16 4.00 -24.01
CA PHE A 657 -16.84 4.09 -25.30
C PHE A 657 -15.84 3.89 -26.41
N ARG A 658 -16.26 3.16 -27.44
CA ARG A 658 -15.63 3.30 -28.75
C ARG A 658 -16.22 4.54 -29.41
N TYR A 659 -15.36 5.43 -29.89
CA TYR A 659 -15.78 6.65 -30.58
C TYR A 659 -16.85 6.32 -31.63
N ILE A 660 -18.01 7.00 -31.57
CA ILE A 660 -19.22 6.83 -32.43
C ILE A 660 -19.89 5.45 -32.51
N PHE A 661 -19.32 4.39 -31.92
CA PHE A 661 -19.82 3.01 -32.03
C PHE A 661 -20.44 2.46 -30.73
N GLY A 662 -20.40 3.23 -29.65
CA GLY A 662 -21.13 2.93 -28.42
C GLY A 662 -20.28 2.36 -27.29
N LEU A 663 -20.96 1.89 -26.24
CA LEU A 663 -20.36 1.35 -25.02
C LEU A 663 -19.61 0.05 -25.31
N MET A 664 -18.43 -0.12 -24.72
CA MET A 664 -17.65 -1.36 -24.74
C MET A 664 -17.94 -2.17 -23.47
N GLU A 665 -18.51 -3.36 -23.63
CA GLU A 665 -18.90 -4.28 -22.56
C GLU A 665 -18.06 -5.58 -22.59
N ASP A 666 -18.34 -6.58 -21.74
CA ASP A 666 -17.65 -7.89 -21.74
C ASP A 666 -16.10 -7.83 -21.58
N TRP A 667 -15.62 -7.06 -20.60
CA TRP A 667 -14.18 -6.95 -20.30
C TRP A 667 -13.65 -8.18 -19.58
N ASN A 668 -12.50 -8.70 -20.03
CA ASN A 668 -11.73 -9.72 -19.30
C ASN A 668 -10.71 -9.06 -18.36
N ILE A 669 -10.76 -9.39 -17.08
CA ILE A 669 -9.94 -8.76 -16.04
C ILE A 669 -8.80 -9.68 -15.62
N ARG A 670 -7.58 -9.15 -15.56
CA ARG A 670 -6.37 -9.89 -15.16
C ARG A 670 -5.53 -9.11 -14.17
N PHE A 671 -4.80 -9.84 -13.34
CA PHE A 671 -3.87 -9.28 -12.38
C PHE A 671 -2.44 -9.68 -12.71
N LEU A 672 -1.50 -8.73 -12.68
CA LEU A 672 -0.07 -9.03 -12.74
C LEU A 672 0.52 -8.83 -11.35
N THR A 673 0.64 -9.91 -10.60
CA THR A 673 1.13 -9.92 -9.20
C THR A 673 2.64 -10.12 -9.13
N PHE A 674 3.21 -10.80 -10.12
CA PHE A 674 4.62 -11.23 -10.11
C PHE A 674 5.01 -11.94 -8.80
N ASP A 675 4.05 -12.65 -8.20
CA ASP A 675 4.31 -13.51 -7.05
C ASP A 675 4.95 -14.84 -7.49
N LEU A 676 5.24 -15.70 -6.51
CA LEU A 676 5.88 -16.99 -6.75
C LEU A 676 5.06 -17.90 -7.67
N GLU A 677 3.72 -17.81 -7.66
CA GLU A 677 2.86 -18.66 -8.50
C GLU A 677 2.86 -18.18 -9.94
N GLN A 678 2.71 -16.87 -10.18
CA GLN A 678 2.87 -16.30 -11.53
C GLN A 678 4.28 -16.54 -12.07
N TYR A 679 5.31 -16.40 -11.23
CA TYR A 679 6.69 -16.71 -11.62
C TYR A 679 6.84 -18.17 -12.05
N LYS A 680 6.36 -19.15 -11.27
CA LYS A 680 6.45 -20.58 -11.61
C LYS A 680 5.78 -20.89 -12.95
N MET A 681 4.64 -20.25 -13.22
CA MET A 681 3.92 -20.38 -14.48
C MET A 681 4.74 -19.83 -15.64
N LEU A 682 5.27 -18.61 -15.52
CA LEU A 682 6.06 -17.96 -16.57
C LEU A 682 7.38 -18.68 -16.82
N SER A 683 8.12 -19.03 -15.77
CA SER A 683 9.41 -19.73 -15.83
C SER A 683 9.30 -21.06 -16.60
N LYS A 684 8.21 -21.81 -16.39
CA LYS A 684 7.96 -23.11 -17.05
C LYS A 684 7.33 -23.01 -18.44
N SER A 685 6.97 -21.82 -18.90
CA SER A 685 6.32 -21.67 -20.21
C SER A 685 7.25 -22.09 -21.34
N MET A 686 6.71 -22.74 -22.37
CA MET A 686 7.43 -23.06 -23.62
C MET A 686 7.35 -21.92 -24.64
N THR A 687 6.70 -20.81 -24.31
CA THR A 687 6.45 -19.69 -25.23
C THR A 687 7.55 -18.62 -25.21
N TRP A 688 8.65 -18.84 -24.49
CA TRP A 688 9.81 -17.95 -24.52
C TRP A 688 10.52 -18.08 -25.86
N GLU A 689 10.82 -16.95 -26.49
CA GLU A 689 11.56 -16.89 -27.75
C GLU A 689 12.92 -16.23 -27.55
N LYS A 690 13.92 -16.64 -28.33
CA LYS A 690 15.25 -16.02 -28.25
C LYS A 690 15.17 -14.56 -28.67
N VAL A 691 15.79 -13.67 -27.88
CA VAL A 691 15.80 -12.23 -28.16
C VAL A 691 16.36 -11.96 -29.57
N VAL A 692 17.44 -12.65 -29.93
CA VAL A 692 18.10 -12.51 -31.25
C VAL A 692 17.17 -12.86 -32.42
N ASP A 693 16.35 -13.89 -32.27
CA ASP A 693 15.45 -14.35 -33.33
C ASP A 693 14.30 -13.35 -33.52
N VAL A 694 13.72 -12.85 -32.41
CA VAL A 694 12.67 -11.84 -32.46
C VAL A 694 13.17 -10.53 -33.09
N GLU A 695 14.37 -10.10 -32.72
CA GLU A 695 14.98 -8.89 -33.25
C GLU A 695 15.31 -8.99 -34.74
N GLN A 696 15.79 -10.14 -35.18
CA GLN A 696 16.02 -10.39 -36.59
C GLN A 696 14.70 -10.28 -37.38
N ARG A 697 13.63 -10.94 -36.91
CA ARG A 697 12.30 -10.85 -37.54
C ARG A 697 11.78 -9.41 -37.60
N ARG A 698 11.93 -8.63 -36.53
CA ARG A 698 11.49 -7.22 -36.48
C ARG A 698 12.27 -6.32 -37.44
N LYS A 699 13.58 -6.56 -37.59
CA LYS A 699 14.41 -5.84 -38.58
C LYS A 699 13.98 -6.18 -40.00
N GLU A 700 13.71 -7.45 -40.28
CA GLU A 700 13.25 -7.92 -41.59
C GLU A 700 11.83 -7.41 -41.93
N SER A 701 10.96 -7.25 -40.94
CA SER A 701 9.59 -6.74 -41.13
C SER A 701 9.46 -5.20 -41.04
N GLU A 702 10.56 -4.48 -40.83
CA GLU A 702 10.58 -3.02 -40.53
C GLU A 702 9.62 -2.63 -39.39
N GLU A 703 9.36 -3.56 -38.46
CA GLU A 703 8.32 -3.43 -37.45
C GLU A 703 8.89 -2.85 -36.15
N SER A 704 8.61 -1.56 -35.92
CA SER A 704 8.92 -0.88 -34.66
C SER A 704 7.68 -0.84 -33.76
N LYS A 705 7.38 -1.94 -33.07
CA LYS A 705 6.32 -1.97 -32.04
C LYS A 705 6.91 -1.74 -30.66
N GLN A 706 6.35 -0.78 -29.94
CA GLN A 706 6.64 -0.56 -28.53
C GLN A 706 5.52 -1.20 -27.70
N ALA A 707 5.84 -2.17 -26.86
CA ALA A 707 4.87 -2.81 -25.97
C ALA A 707 5.52 -3.34 -24.69
N PRO A 708 4.74 -3.51 -23.61
CA PRO A 708 5.26 -4.15 -22.41
C PRO A 708 5.70 -5.58 -22.74
N THR A 709 6.86 -5.98 -22.24
CA THR A 709 7.53 -7.22 -22.65
C THR A 709 8.19 -7.87 -21.45
N LEU A 710 8.13 -9.19 -21.37
CA LEU A 710 8.95 -9.94 -20.44
C LEU A 710 10.29 -10.29 -21.08
N PHE A 711 11.36 -10.14 -20.31
CA PHE A 711 12.70 -10.57 -20.66
C PHE A 711 13.21 -11.58 -19.63
N ARG A 712 13.99 -12.55 -20.10
CA ARG A 712 14.62 -13.58 -19.27
C ARG A 712 16.13 -13.56 -19.44
N ALA A 713 16.83 -13.63 -18.32
CA ALA A 713 18.27 -13.69 -18.24
C ALA A 713 18.72 -14.69 -17.16
N TYR A 714 19.98 -15.11 -17.21
CA TYR A 714 20.53 -16.10 -16.28
C TYR A 714 21.87 -15.64 -15.70
N LEU A 715 21.91 -15.41 -14.39
CA LEU A 715 23.13 -15.12 -13.66
C LEU A 715 23.73 -16.42 -13.12
N THR A 716 24.96 -16.75 -13.53
CA THR A 716 25.68 -17.92 -12.99
C THR A 716 26.69 -17.51 -11.93
N ILE A 717 26.55 -18.04 -10.71
CA ILE A 717 27.41 -17.72 -9.57
C ILE A 717 28.27 -18.94 -9.22
N SER A 718 29.59 -18.79 -9.37
CA SER A 718 30.56 -19.78 -8.87
C SER A 718 30.79 -19.58 -7.37
N GLY A 719 30.36 -20.55 -6.55
CA GLY A 719 30.57 -20.53 -5.10
C GLY A 719 29.43 -19.90 -4.30
N VAL A 720 29.75 -19.36 -3.11
CA VAL A 720 28.76 -18.81 -2.16
C VAL A 720 28.28 -17.43 -2.65
N PRO A 721 26.96 -17.24 -2.86
CA PRO A 721 26.38 -15.95 -3.21
C PRO A 721 26.69 -14.85 -2.18
N ALA A 722 26.63 -13.62 -2.64
CA ALA A 722 26.86 -12.41 -1.87
C ALA A 722 25.82 -11.36 -2.27
N ASP A 723 25.63 -10.35 -1.44
CA ASP A 723 24.76 -9.23 -1.76
C ASP A 723 25.23 -8.55 -3.04
N THR A 724 24.32 -8.04 -3.84
CA THR A 724 24.64 -7.30 -5.06
C THR A 724 23.55 -6.27 -5.36
N PHE A 725 23.78 -5.41 -6.34
CA PHE A 725 22.85 -4.38 -6.74
C PHE A 725 22.65 -4.46 -8.25
N LEU A 726 21.39 -4.61 -8.68
CA LEU A 726 21.03 -4.70 -10.07
C LEU A 726 20.78 -3.30 -10.64
N ARG A 727 21.63 -2.89 -11.58
CA ARG A 727 21.45 -1.72 -12.43
C ARG A 727 20.74 -2.10 -13.73
N LEU A 728 19.79 -1.25 -14.11
CA LEU A 728 18.98 -1.39 -15.32
C LEU A 728 19.25 -0.21 -16.25
N ASP A 729 20.50 -0.07 -16.67
CA ASP A 729 20.94 1.03 -17.54
C ASP A 729 20.31 0.92 -18.95
N GLY A 730 19.73 2.01 -19.42
CA GLY A 730 19.02 2.05 -20.71
C GLY A 730 17.60 1.46 -20.70
N TRP A 731 17.19 0.82 -19.60
CA TRP A 731 15.81 0.41 -19.36
C TRP A 731 14.95 1.61 -18.93
N THR A 732 13.62 1.47 -19.01
CA THR A 732 12.72 2.60 -18.72
C THR A 732 11.97 2.44 -17.42
N LYS A 733 11.12 1.42 -17.31
CA LYS A 733 10.28 1.24 -16.13
C LYS A 733 9.76 -0.19 -16.09
N GLY A 734 9.71 -0.78 -14.90
CA GLY A 734 9.21 -2.13 -14.78
C GLY A 734 9.43 -2.78 -13.42
N VAL A 735 9.44 -4.11 -13.43
CA VAL A 735 9.56 -4.98 -12.24
C VAL A 735 10.61 -6.05 -12.50
N VAL A 736 11.38 -6.41 -11.48
CA VAL A 736 12.34 -7.51 -11.56
C VAL A 736 11.98 -8.61 -10.56
N VAL A 737 12.00 -9.86 -11.05
CA VAL A 737 11.85 -11.07 -10.25
C VAL A 737 13.11 -11.92 -10.40
N ILE A 738 13.70 -12.36 -9.28
CA ILE A 738 14.85 -13.27 -9.27
C ILE A 738 14.48 -14.54 -8.51
N ASN A 739 14.60 -15.70 -9.15
CA ASN A 739 14.26 -17.01 -8.55
C ASN A 739 12.86 -17.03 -7.88
N GLY A 740 11.90 -16.27 -8.42
CA GLY A 740 10.55 -16.15 -7.87
C GLY A 740 10.37 -15.14 -6.74
N PHE A 741 11.43 -14.43 -6.35
CA PHE A 741 11.37 -13.32 -5.42
C PHE A 741 11.22 -11.99 -6.17
N ASN A 742 10.11 -11.28 -5.92
CA ASN A 742 9.85 -9.98 -6.53
C ASN A 742 10.66 -8.88 -5.82
N LEU A 743 11.68 -8.35 -6.49
CA LEU A 743 12.54 -7.29 -5.96
C LEU A 743 11.80 -5.95 -5.83
N GLY A 744 10.79 -5.74 -6.66
CA GLY A 744 10.04 -4.50 -6.75
C GLY A 744 10.32 -3.71 -8.03
N ARG A 745 10.01 -2.42 -7.98
CA ARG A 745 9.93 -1.56 -9.16
C ARG A 745 11.27 -0.89 -9.46
N TYR A 746 11.57 -0.72 -10.74
CA TYR A 746 12.60 0.23 -11.18
C TYR A 746 11.97 1.29 -12.09
N TRP A 747 12.55 2.49 -12.08
CA TRP A 747 12.13 3.55 -12.98
C TRP A 747 13.28 4.51 -13.29
N LYS A 748 13.53 4.77 -14.57
CA LYS A 748 14.57 5.66 -15.06
C LYS A 748 14.47 7.12 -14.61
N ILE A 749 13.39 7.52 -13.94
CA ILE A 749 13.25 8.90 -13.46
C ILE A 749 14.00 9.13 -12.14
N GLY A 750 14.49 8.07 -11.49
CA GLY A 750 15.31 8.19 -10.29
C GLY A 750 14.51 8.67 -9.06
N PRO A 751 15.19 9.01 -7.96
CA PRO A 751 16.65 9.07 -7.84
C PRO A 751 17.29 7.68 -7.85
N GLN A 752 16.62 6.67 -7.27
CA GLN A 752 17.09 5.28 -7.26
C GLN A 752 17.41 4.74 -8.67
N ARG A 753 18.61 4.18 -8.85
CA ARG A 753 19.10 3.57 -10.11
C ARG A 753 19.44 2.09 -10.02
N SER A 754 19.57 1.55 -8.81
CA SER A 754 19.82 0.13 -8.58
C SER A 754 18.81 -0.50 -7.63
N LEU A 755 18.46 -1.76 -7.88
CA LEU A 755 17.68 -2.60 -6.96
C LEU A 755 18.62 -3.43 -6.08
N TYR A 756 18.41 -3.43 -4.77
CA TYR A 756 19.14 -4.33 -3.87
C TYR A 756 18.75 -5.79 -4.09
N VAL A 757 19.74 -6.67 -4.18
CA VAL A 757 19.59 -8.12 -4.34
C VAL A 757 20.27 -8.80 -3.16
N PRO A 758 19.51 -9.23 -2.14
CA PRO A 758 20.04 -9.97 -1.00
C PRO A 758 20.66 -11.31 -1.43
N ALA A 759 21.80 -11.69 -0.84
CA ALA A 759 22.40 -13.01 -1.09
C ALA A 759 21.44 -14.20 -0.85
N PRO A 760 20.54 -14.20 0.16
CA PRO A 760 19.64 -15.32 0.43
C PRO A 760 18.66 -15.66 -0.70
N ILE A 761 18.34 -14.71 -1.58
CA ILE A 761 17.47 -14.98 -2.73
C ILE A 761 18.24 -15.52 -3.95
N LEU A 762 19.57 -15.52 -3.87
CA LEU A 762 20.49 -16.09 -4.85
C LEU A 762 20.93 -17.49 -4.42
N LYS A 763 21.34 -18.30 -5.40
CA LYS A 763 21.91 -19.63 -5.19
C LYS A 763 23.22 -19.79 -5.96
N SER A 764 24.05 -20.72 -5.49
CA SER A 764 25.19 -21.18 -6.28
C SER A 764 24.70 -21.83 -7.58
N GLY A 765 25.40 -21.59 -8.69
CA GLY A 765 24.94 -22.00 -10.02
C GLY A 765 24.01 -20.98 -10.68
N ILE A 766 23.02 -21.47 -11.42
CA ILE A 766 22.18 -20.65 -12.31
C ILE A 766 21.05 -19.99 -11.52
N ASN A 767 20.94 -18.68 -11.61
CA ASN A 767 19.85 -17.87 -11.08
C ASN A 767 19.04 -17.31 -12.25
N GLU A 768 17.73 -17.51 -12.23
CA GLU A 768 16.84 -16.98 -13.27
C GLU A 768 16.37 -15.58 -12.90
N ILE A 769 16.43 -14.67 -13.86
CA ILE A 769 15.94 -13.30 -13.75
C ILE A 769 14.85 -13.10 -14.79
N ILE A 770 13.68 -12.65 -14.34
CA ILE A 770 12.60 -12.20 -15.20
C ILE A 770 12.41 -10.70 -14.99
N VAL A 771 12.47 -9.94 -16.07
CA VAL A 771 12.24 -8.49 -16.08
C VAL A 771 10.97 -8.21 -16.88
N PHE A 772 9.98 -7.60 -16.22
CA PHE A 772 8.86 -7.00 -16.92
C PHE A 772 9.20 -5.55 -17.22
N GLU A 773 9.39 -5.21 -18.49
CA GLU A 773 9.67 -3.84 -18.95
C GLU A 773 8.45 -3.30 -19.68
N GLU A 774 8.02 -2.10 -19.27
CA GLU A 774 6.77 -1.53 -19.74
C GLU A 774 6.89 -0.78 -21.07
N LEU A 775 8.09 -0.29 -21.42
CA LEU A 775 8.29 0.64 -22.52
C LEU A 775 9.48 0.31 -23.42
N LYS A 776 10.70 0.40 -22.90
CA LYS A 776 11.93 0.24 -23.68
C LYS A 776 12.98 -0.45 -22.83
N ARG A 777 13.42 -1.61 -23.31
CA ARG A 777 14.50 -2.39 -22.70
C ARG A 777 15.86 -1.70 -22.84
N GLY A 778 16.75 -1.97 -21.90
CA GLY A 778 18.20 -1.81 -22.07
C GLY A 778 18.81 -3.04 -22.75
N ASN A 779 20.14 -3.05 -22.89
CA ASN A 779 20.87 -4.12 -23.56
C ASN A 779 21.12 -5.33 -22.65
N SER A 780 21.59 -5.08 -21.44
CA SER A 780 21.98 -6.09 -20.46
C SER A 780 21.49 -5.70 -19.06
N LEU A 781 21.71 -6.62 -18.10
CA LEU A 781 21.49 -6.42 -16.67
C LEU A 781 22.84 -6.34 -15.97
N LEU A 782 23.14 -5.25 -15.27
CA LEU A 782 24.46 -5.05 -14.65
C LEU A 782 24.38 -5.28 -13.13
N PHE A 783 25.11 -6.26 -12.62
CA PHE A 783 25.18 -6.58 -11.19
C PHE A 783 26.46 -6.00 -10.56
N THR A 784 26.30 -4.99 -9.71
CA THR A 784 27.39 -4.24 -9.07
C THR A 784 27.52 -4.54 -7.58
N SER A 785 28.67 -4.24 -6.99
CA SER A 785 28.91 -4.35 -5.54
C SER A 785 28.45 -3.11 -4.75
N THR A 786 27.99 -2.06 -5.42
CA THR A 786 27.59 -0.79 -4.80
C THR A 786 26.21 -0.37 -5.29
N ALA A 787 25.38 0.12 -4.37
CA ALA A 787 24.12 0.76 -4.69
C ALA A 787 24.34 2.08 -5.44
N VAL A 788 23.34 2.48 -6.22
CA VAL A 788 23.23 3.80 -6.85
C VAL A 788 21.84 4.33 -6.52
N LEU A 789 21.78 5.23 -5.54
CA LEU A 789 20.54 5.86 -5.08
C LEU A 789 20.34 7.27 -5.64
N ASP A 790 21.39 7.90 -6.18
CA ASP A 790 21.37 9.14 -6.96
C ASP A 790 22.54 9.27 -7.94
#